data_AF-A0A9D8XMW4-F1
#
_entry.id   AF-A0A9D8XMW4-F1
#
_cell.length_a   1.000
_cell.length_b   1.000
_cell.length_c   1.000
_cell.angle_alpha   90.00
_cell.angle_beta   90.00
_cell.angle_gamma   90.00
#
_symmetry.space_group_name_H-M   'P 1'
#
loop_
_entity.id
_entity.type
_entity.pdbx_description
1 polymer ?
#
loop_
_entity_poly.entity_id
_entity_poly.type
_entity_poly.pdbx_seq_one_letter_code
_entity_poly.pdbx_strand_id
1 'polypeptide(L)'
;TGTTKVNIDGSADGHSVMVTQNVLGGGDAAAVTGSTDVNIINGAVSGSVFGGGNAAGVSENGVVDITGGTIANGVYGGSNASGTVGNTTVTLTNGIIGTDAAHANVHGGGYGKETKVSGNVAVNIQGGTIYGDVYGGSALGTVNTDANNTTAVNLTEGLVHGDAYGGGLGDSETAADVNGNVTVTLNGTAFTLATTKDDEDNTIPTSGRVFGCNNINGSPKGTVLVKVLKTVTLDGANIKQKPAKGSGIYELQAVYGGGNLAAYNPTDPFADGQFTSYIYGGNPALHENTDKPVQVVIDGCDLTSIEYVYGGGNAAATPATDVIILGSYEIGNVFGGGNGKDRYTLDGGNTWNENQGADVGIINAAAYAADHTQGLYGTGKSKASVLGGTVHNLFGASNTKGNVVTESLAYVDDAGICTLDVGGIYGGGNEAYMDGDSKIVLGCIEALEEIYGGARNADVKGDINLTISSGHFDRVFGGNNIGGKINGSITVTIEETGCNPISIGELYGCGNQAAYTTPAGKEHPTINLKSFTSIGNVFGGGLGEDAVVTGNPTVNINVVEGANSERDWAYNGQTITFSDGSKVTLPTHEKGKIGAIGNVFGGGNAAAVIGNTQVNIGTEVSKSADIRGNVYGGGNQANVTGQTNVVIGQ
;
A
#
# COMPACT_ATOMS: atom_id res chain seq x y z
N THR A 1 5.30 44.70 17.57
CA THR A 1 5.67 43.74 18.62
C THR A 1 4.39 43.33 19.32
N GLY A 2 4.18 42.03 19.53
CA GLY A 2 2.92 41.48 20.05
C GLY A 2 2.05 40.83 18.97
N THR A 3 0.96 40.19 19.40
CA THR A 3 0.05 39.43 18.52
C THR A 3 -0.99 40.32 17.85
N THR A 4 -1.10 40.23 16.52
CA THR A 4 -2.23 40.84 15.79
C THR A 4 -3.43 39.90 15.87
N LYS A 5 -4.59 40.40 16.31
CA LYS A 5 -5.82 39.61 16.41
C LYS A 5 -6.89 40.14 15.46
N VAL A 6 -7.44 39.26 14.63
CA VAL A 6 -8.57 39.54 13.75
C VAL A 6 -9.72 38.66 14.19
N ASN A 7 -10.76 39.23 14.78
CA ASN A 7 -11.92 38.49 15.25
C ASN A 7 -13.16 38.87 14.42
N ILE A 8 -13.71 37.89 13.72
CA ILE A 8 -14.93 38.01 12.92
C ILE A 8 -15.98 37.11 13.59
N ASP A 9 -16.81 37.71 14.43
CA ASP A 9 -17.82 37.01 15.22
C ASP A 9 -19.22 37.36 14.72
N GLY A 10 -19.85 36.41 14.02
CA GLY A 10 -21.23 36.51 13.56
C GLY A 10 -22.28 36.13 14.61
N SER A 11 -21.86 35.74 15.82
CA SER A 11 -22.77 35.38 16.92
C SER A 11 -23.21 36.57 17.77
N ALA A 12 -22.54 37.73 17.65
CA ALA A 12 -22.90 38.94 18.37
C ALA A 12 -24.18 39.58 17.79
N ASP A 13 -25.20 39.75 18.65
CA ASP A 13 -26.37 40.60 18.45
C ASP A 13 -27.33 40.28 17.28
N GLY A 14 -27.35 39.03 16.79
CA GLY A 14 -28.34 38.59 15.78
C GLY A 14 -28.13 39.19 14.38
N HIS A 15 -26.96 39.78 14.13
CA HIS A 15 -26.55 40.28 12.82
C HIS A 15 -25.47 39.39 12.22
N SER A 16 -25.61 39.05 10.94
CA SER A 16 -24.58 38.32 10.20
C SER A 16 -23.39 39.25 9.92
N VAL A 17 -22.21 38.93 10.44
CA VAL A 17 -20.96 39.59 10.04
C VAL A 17 -20.46 38.96 8.76
N MET A 18 -20.33 39.76 7.71
CA MET A 18 -19.80 39.34 6.41
C MET A 18 -18.61 40.21 6.01
N VAL A 19 -17.47 39.57 5.72
CA VAL A 19 -16.32 40.21 5.09
C VAL A 19 -16.37 39.87 3.60
N THR A 20 -16.49 40.90 2.75
CA THR A 20 -16.67 40.70 1.29
C THR A 20 -15.37 40.48 0.53
N GLN A 21 -14.22 40.45 1.22
CA GLN A 21 -12.88 40.35 0.65
C GLN A 21 -12.02 39.39 1.47
N ASN A 22 -10.73 39.31 1.15
CA ASN A 22 -9.77 38.50 1.89
C ASN A 22 -9.58 39.01 3.33
N VAL A 23 -9.36 38.07 4.24
CA VAL A 23 -8.92 38.33 5.61
C VAL A 23 -7.43 38.01 5.70
N LEU A 24 -6.64 38.95 6.20
CA LEU A 24 -5.20 38.81 6.38
C LEU A 24 -4.88 38.97 7.87
N GLY A 25 -4.22 38.00 8.48
CA GLY A 25 -3.75 38.10 9.86
C GLY A 25 -2.62 39.12 10.02
N GLY A 26 -1.81 39.30 8.96
CA GLY A 26 -0.71 40.24 8.90
C GLY A 26 -0.98 41.51 8.08
N GLY A 27 0.08 42.26 7.79
CA GLY A 27 0.00 43.48 6.98
C GLY A 27 -0.05 43.20 5.47
N ASP A 28 -0.35 44.24 4.70
CA ASP A 28 -0.27 44.19 3.23
C ASP A 28 1.20 44.09 2.77
N ALA A 29 2.04 45.05 3.16
CA ALA A 29 3.49 45.05 2.88
C ALA A 29 4.37 45.15 4.14
N ALA A 30 3.79 45.49 5.30
CA ALA A 30 4.52 45.64 6.55
C ALA A 30 4.54 44.32 7.34
N ALA A 31 5.73 43.86 7.71
CA ALA A 31 5.91 42.65 8.50
C ALA A 31 5.39 42.80 9.94
N VAL A 32 4.86 41.72 10.49
CA VAL A 32 4.49 41.60 11.90
C VAL A 32 5.66 41.01 12.67
N THR A 33 6.16 41.72 13.68
CA THR A 33 7.29 41.29 14.53
C THR A 33 6.88 40.38 15.70
N GLY A 34 5.71 39.75 15.60
CA GLY A 34 5.14 38.84 16.59
C GLY A 34 4.27 37.81 15.89
N SER A 35 3.24 37.31 16.57
CA SER A 35 2.28 36.35 16.00
C SER A 35 1.03 37.03 15.39
N THR A 36 0.24 36.28 14.65
CA THR A 36 -1.08 36.66 14.11
C THR A 36 -2.10 35.57 14.46
N ASP A 37 -3.33 35.99 14.72
CA ASP A 37 -4.40 35.14 15.24
C ASP A 37 -5.72 35.60 14.60
N VAL A 38 -6.21 34.82 13.64
CA VAL A 38 -7.44 35.07 12.88
C VAL A 38 -8.53 34.13 13.35
N ASN A 39 -9.55 34.67 14.02
CA ASN A 39 -10.70 33.92 14.55
C ASN A 39 -11.96 34.23 13.74
N ILE A 40 -12.55 33.21 13.12
CA ILE A 40 -13.85 33.31 12.42
C ILE A 40 -14.88 32.48 13.18
N ILE A 41 -15.77 33.13 13.92
CA ILE A 41 -16.78 32.48 14.77
C ILE A 41 -18.16 32.76 14.18
N ASN A 42 -18.76 31.77 13.51
CA ASN A 42 -20.07 31.89 12.83
C ASN A 42 -20.18 33.06 11.81
N GLY A 43 -19.07 33.71 11.47
CA GLY A 43 -19.00 34.78 10.49
C GLY A 43 -18.83 34.24 9.06
N ALA A 44 -19.10 35.10 8.08
CA ALA A 44 -18.93 34.76 6.66
C ALA A 44 -17.79 35.58 6.03
N VAL A 45 -16.97 34.94 5.19
CA VAL A 45 -15.91 35.57 4.40
C VAL A 45 -16.10 35.18 2.94
N SER A 46 -16.35 36.15 2.06
CA SER A 46 -16.48 35.91 0.61
C SER A 46 -15.12 35.76 -0.08
N GLY A 47 -14.04 36.22 0.55
CA GLY A 47 -12.67 36.03 0.09
C GLY A 47 -12.00 34.81 0.70
N SER A 48 -10.67 34.79 0.60
CA SER A 48 -9.79 33.81 1.26
C SER A 48 -9.35 34.30 2.64
N VAL A 49 -8.94 33.37 3.50
CA VAL A 49 -8.38 33.68 4.83
C VAL A 49 -6.90 33.30 4.86
N PHE A 50 -6.07 34.21 5.37
CA PHE A 50 -4.63 34.01 5.51
C PHE A 50 -4.19 34.25 6.95
N GLY A 51 -3.48 33.29 7.53
CA GLY A 51 -2.82 33.48 8.83
C GLY A 51 -1.69 34.49 8.75
N GLY A 52 -1.03 34.60 7.60
CA GLY A 52 0.03 35.56 7.32
C GLY A 52 -0.46 36.91 6.77
N GLY A 53 0.46 37.67 6.18
CA GLY A 53 0.18 38.92 5.46
C GLY A 53 -0.10 38.71 3.97
N ASN A 54 -0.26 39.80 3.22
CA ASN A 54 -0.37 39.71 1.76
C ASN A 54 1.02 39.52 1.11
N ALA A 55 1.88 40.52 1.22
CA ALA A 55 3.27 40.56 0.79
C ALA A 55 4.19 40.89 1.99
N ALA A 56 3.88 40.29 3.14
CA ALA A 56 4.51 40.56 4.41
C ALA A 56 4.69 39.27 5.23
N GLY A 57 5.80 39.22 5.99
CA GLY A 57 6.09 38.13 6.90
C GLY A 57 5.49 38.32 8.30
N VAL A 58 5.43 37.21 9.05
CA VAL A 58 5.06 37.13 10.46
C VAL A 58 6.19 36.40 11.17
N SER A 59 6.93 37.07 12.05
CA SER A 59 8.18 36.51 12.59
C SER A 59 7.99 35.31 13.53
N GLU A 60 6.79 35.15 14.10
CA GLU A 60 6.44 34.05 15.00
C GLU A 60 5.34 33.18 14.36
N ASN A 61 4.13 33.10 14.93
CA ASN A 61 3.13 32.14 14.50
C ASN A 61 2.01 32.81 13.71
N GLY A 62 1.54 32.16 12.64
CA GLY A 62 0.29 32.47 11.96
C GLY A 62 -0.80 31.47 12.31
N VAL A 63 -1.86 31.92 12.97
CA VAL A 63 -2.97 31.08 13.42
C VAL A 63 -4.26 31.47 12.72
N VAL A 64 -4.99 30.49 12.20
CA VAL A 64 -6.34 30.64 11.67
C VAL A 64 -7.25 29.64 12.35
N ASP A 65 -8.20 30.12 13.14
CA ASP A 65 -9.20 29.31 13.83
C ASP A 65 -10.60 29.65 13.29
N ILE A 66 -11.29 28.65 12.75
CA ILE A 66 -12.64 28.78 12.19
C ILE A 66 -13.58 27.90 13.02
N THR A 67 -14.58 28.52 13.64
CA THR A 67 -15.60 27.85 14.44
C THR A 67 -16.98 28.17 13.89
N GLY A 68 -17.55 27.25 13.09
CA GLY A 68 -18.87 27.41 12.47
C GLY A 68 -18.96 28.49 11.37
N GLY A 69 -17.84 29.14 11.05
CA GLY A 69 -17.76 30.17 10.00
C GLY A 69 -17.91 29.60 8.58
N THR A 70 -18.23 30.47 7.62
CA THR A 70 -18.31 30.12 6.19
C THR A 70 -17.28 30.92 5.40
N ILE A 71 -16.37 30.24 4.71
CA ILE A 71 -15.35 30.83 3.85
C ILE A 71 -15.63 30.41 2.42
N ALA A 72 -15.84 31.36 1.50
CA ALA A 72 -16.20 31.03 0.13
C ALA A 72 -15.01 30.56 -0.72
N ASN A 73 -13.81 31.06 -0.43
CA ASN A 73 -12.57 30.69 -1.11
C ASN A 73 -11.63 29.91 -0.16
N GLY A 74 -10.33 29.93 -0.43
CA GLY A 74 -9.34 29.11 0.28
C GLY A 74 -8.96 29.63 1.66
N VAL A 75 -8.44 28.73 2.49
CA VAL A 75 -7.82 29.04 3.78
C VAL A 75 -6.35 28.68 3.74
N TYR A 76 -5.49 29.58 4.20
CA TYR A 76 -4.05 29.45 4.15
C TYR A 76 -3.45 29.81 5.50
N GLY A 77 -2.65 28.93 6.10
CA GLY A 77 -1.94 29.25 7.35
C GLY A 77 -0.87 30.33 7.17
N GLY A 78 -0.31 30.44 5.96
CA GLY A 78 0.76 31.37 5.60
C GLY A 78 0.27 32.67 4.95
N SER A 79 1.19 33.34 4.23
CA SER A 79 0.92 34.58 3.50
C SER A 79 0.24 34.33 2.14
N ASN A 80 -0.31 35.39 1.54
CA ASN A 80 -0.99 35.31 0.24
C ASN A 80 -0.04 35.35 -0.97
N ALA A 81 0.70 36.44 -1.17
CA ALA A 81 1.58 36.65 -2.32
C ALA A 81 3.04 36.36 -1.99
N SER A 82 3.52 36.86 -0.85
CA SER A 82 4.89 36.66 -0.37
C SER A 82 5.01 36.86 1.13
N GLY A 83 6.13 36.40 1.70
CA GLY A 83 6.47 36.60 3.10
C GLY A 83 6.75 35.30 3.82
N THR A 84 7.58 35.39 4.86
CA THR A 84 7.91 34.26 5.73
C THR A 84 7.08 34.32 7.00
N VAL A 85 6.38 33.24 7.31
CA VAL A 85 5.73 33.01 8.60
C VAL A 85 6.57 32.01 9.39
N GLY A 86 6.69 32.15 10.71
CA GLY A 86 7.42 31.19 11.56
C GLY A 86 6.74 29.83 11.59
N ASN A 87 5.76 29.61 12.46
CA ASN A 87 4.92 28.40 12.44
C ASN A 87 3.51 28.74 11.94
N THR A 88 2.80 27.76 11.38
CA THR A 88 1.40 27.95 10.98
C THR A 88 0.49 26.90 11.58
N THR A 89 -0.72 27.31 11.95
CA THR A 89 -1.78 26.41 12.39
C THR A 89 -3.11 26.86 11.81
N VAL A 90 -3.79 25.94 11.14
CA VAL A 90 -5.17 26.11 10.67
C VAL A 90 -6.05 25.12 11.41
N THR A 91 -7.07 25.61 12.11
CA THR A 91 -8.05 24.78 12.81
C THR A 91 -9.44 25.06 12.26
N LEU A 92 -10.15 24.01 11.85
CA LEU A 92 -11.57 24.06 11.53
C LEU A 92 -12.34 23.24 12.56
N THR A 93 -13.11 23.92 13.41
CA THR A 93 -13.99 23.32 14.40
C THR A 93 -15.44 23.59 14.01
N ASN A 94 -15.97 22.76 13.11
CA ASN A 94 -17.20 23.04 12.36
C ASN A 94 -17.06 24.28 11.45
N GLY A 95 -17.94 24.42 10.46
CA GLY A 95 -17.89 25.48 9.46
C GLY A 95 -17.89 24.93 8.05
N ILE A 96 -17.83 25.83 7.07
CA ILE A 96 -17.94 25.50 5.65
C ILE A 96 -16.84 26.22 4.86
N ILE A 97 -16.05 25.48 4.09
CA ILE A 97 -15.04 26.01 3.16
C ILE A 97 -15.45 25.66 1.73
N GLY A 98 -15.75 26.68 0.93
CA GLY A 98 -16.25 26.54 -0.44
C GLY A 98 -17.73 26.12 -0.52
N THR A 99 -18.15 25.71 -1.72
CA THR A 99 -19.48 25.19 -2.03
C THR A 99 -19.38 24.17 -3.18
N ASP A 100 -20.44 23.39 -3.43
CA ASP A 100 -20.49 22.49 -4.61
C ASP A 100 -20.24 23.22 -5.95
N ALA A 101 -20.66 24.49 -6.06
CA ALA A 101 -20.48 25.27 -7.28
C ALA A 101 -19.08 25.92 -7.38
N ALA A 102 -18.37 26.04 -6.27
CA ALA A 102 -17.08 26.70 -6.16
C ALA A 102 -16.26 26.03 -5.07
N HIS A 103 -15.49 25.01 -5.45
CA HIS A 103 -14.63 24.27 -4.53
C HIS A 103 -13.54 25.18 -3.99
N ALA A 104 -13.20 25.00 -2.71
CA ALA A 104 -12.14 25.75 -2.05
C ALA A 104 -11.33 24.84 -1.14
N ASN A 105 -10.01 25.10 -1.12
CA ASN A 105 -9.04 24.25 -0.47
C ASN A 105 -8.56 24.85 0.84
N VAL A 106 -8.07 23.98 1.71
CA VAL A 106 -7.36 24.36 2.94
C VAL A 106 -5.88 24.03 2.76
N HIS A 107 -5.00 24.98 3.10
CA HIS A 107 -3.56 24.83 3.05
C HIS A 107 -2.95 25.21 4.40
N GLY A 108 -2.07 24.35 4.94
CA GLY A 108 -1.31 24.69 6.14
C GLY A 108 -0.26 25.78 5.88
N GLY A 109 0.21 25.91 4.64
CA GLY A 109 1.16 26.93 4.19
C GLY A 109 0.51 28.17 3.54
N GLY A 110 1.28 28.87 2.71
CA GLY A 110 0.84 30.07 1.98
C GLY A 110 0.30 29.78 0.58
N TYR A 111 -0.26 30.79 -0.08
CA TYR A 111 -0.79 30.64 -1.44
C TYR A 111 0.29 30.79 -2.53
N GLY A 112 0.91 31.96 -2.62
CA GLY A 112 1.84 32.32 -3.69
C GLY A 112 3.22 31.67 -3.57
N LYS A 113 3.94 31.62 -4.70
CA LYS A 113 5.25 30.96 -4.80
C LYS A 113 6.36 31.57 -3.94
N GLU A 114 6.24 32.85 -3.59
CA GLU A 114 7.22 33.57 -2.75
C GLU A 114 6.83 33.52 -1.26
N THR A 115 5.87 32.67 -0.89
CA THR A 115 5.47 32.46 0.51
C THR A 115 6.33 31.37 1.13
N LYS A 116 6.69 31.56 2.40
CA LYS A 116 7.48 30.60 3.17
C LYS A 116 6.89 30.38 4.55
N VAL A 117 6.90 29.15 5.02
CA VAL A 117 6.76 28.84 6.45
C VAL A 117 8.09 28.28 6.94
N SER A 118 8.77 28.94 7.87
CA SER A 118 10.11 28.52 8.30
C SER A 118 10.12 27.39 9.31
N GLY A 119 9.05 27.24 10.08
CA GLY A 119 8.87 26.29 11.17
C GLY A 119 7.87 25.18 10.85
N ASN A 120 7.12 24.76 11.87
CA ASN A 120 6.12 23.70 11.79
C ASN A 120 4.82 24.18 11.14
N VAL A 121 4.14 23.25 10.48
CA VAL A 121 2.82 23.46 9.87
C VAL A 121 1.84 22.44 10.42
N ALA A 122 0.66 22.89 10.83
CA ALA A 122 -0.43 22.02 11.25
C ALA A 122 -1.77 22.43 10.62
N VAL A 123 -2.51 21.43 10.11
CA VAL A 123 -3.92 21.56 9.71
C VAL A 123 -4.74 20.59 10.54
N ASN A 124 -5.72 21.11 11.29
CA ASN A 124 -6.54 20.35 12.21
C ASN A 124 -8.03 20.49 11.81
N ILE A 125 -8.60 19.41 11.27
CA ILE A 125 -10.02 19.34 10.90
C ILE A 125 -10.78 18.56 11.97
N GLN A 126 -11.64 19.27 12.68
CA GLN A 126 -12.43 18.81 13.83
C GLN A 126 -13.92 19.07 13.55
N GLY A 127 -14.41 18.58 12.42
CA GLY A 127 -15.79 18.79 11.96
C GLY A 127 -15.91 19.80 10.82
N GLY A 128 -17.14 20.05 10.38
CA GLY A 128 -17.45 20.95 9.26
C GLY A 128 -17.40 20.30 7.88
N THR A 129 -17.53 21.11 6.84
CA THR A 129 -17.56 20.68 5.44
C THR A 129 -16.52 21.45 4.63
N ILE A 130 -15.67 20.74 3.89
CA ILE A 130 -14.69 21.30 2.96
C ILE A 130 -15.06 20.77 1.57
N TYR A 131 -15.40 21.67 0.65
CA TYR A 131 -15.81 21.30 -0.71
C TYR A 131 -14.63 21.04 -1.65
N GLY A 132 -13.42 21.44 -1.27
CA GLY A 132 -12.18 21.12 -1.99
C GLY A 132 -11.31 20.11 -1.25
N ASP A 133 -10.01 20.26 -1.46
CA ASP A 133 -8.96 19.42 -0.88
C ASP A 133 -8.35 20.04 0.39
N VAL A 134 -7.64 19.20 1.15
CA VAL A 134 -6.84 19.60 2.31
C VAL A 134 -5.36 19.34 2.03
N TYR A 135 -4.52 20.34 2.24
CA TYR A 135 -3.07 20.27 2.05
C TYR A 135 -2.34 20.64 3.34
N GLY A 136 -1.41 19.80 3.77
CA GLY A 136 -0.49 20.14 4.87
C GLY A 136 0.47 21.25 4.48
N GLY A 137 0.91 21.29 3.22
CA GLY A 137 1.85 22.29 2.71
C GLY A 137 1.21 23.57 2.18
N SER A 138 1.99 24.32 1.41
CA SER A 138 1.54 25.52 0.68
C SER A 138 0.81 25.15 -0.61
N ALA A 139 0.11 26.13 -1.21
CA ALA A 139 -0.40 25.97 -2.57
C ALA A 139 0.74 26.00 -3.59
N LEU A 140 1.60 27.03 -3.55
CA LEU A 140 2.75 27.17 -4.48
C LEU A 140 4.07 27.51 -3.78
N GLY A 141 4.05 27.81 -2.48
CA GLY A 141 5.23 28.22 -1.70
C GLY A 141 5.99 27.07 -1.06
N THR A 142 6.92 27.41 -0.16
CA THR A 142 7.74 26.44 0.58
C THR A 142 7.34 26.38 2.05
N VAL A 143 7.34 25.20 2.65
CA VAL A 143 7.23 25.04 4.11
C VAL A 143 8.44 24.30 4.68
N ASN A 144 8.67 24.48 5.98
CA ASN A 144 9.78 23.91 6.74
C ASN A 144 11.14 24.35 6.19
N THR A 145 11.79 25.39 6.71
CA THR A 145 13.14 25.76 6.23
C THR A 145 14.27 24.95 6.90
N ASP A 146 13.95 24.25 7.99
CA ASP A 146 14.80 23.26 8.66
C ASP A 146 14.18 21.87 8.54
N ALA A 147 15.01 20.84 8.33
CA ALA A 147 14.59 19.45 8.10
C ALA A 147 13.94 18.78 9.32
N ASN A 148 14.13 19.31 10.54
CA ASN A 148 13.51 18.81 11.76
C ASN A 148 12.08 19.34 11.97
N ASN A 149 11.66 20.33 11.18
CA ASN A 149 10.28 20.78 11.25
C ASN A 149 9.35 19.73 10.65
N THR A 150 8.07 19.87 10.99
CA THR A 150 7.03 18.92 10.60
C THR A 150 5.91 19.64 9.86
N THR A 151 5.24 18.88 9.00
CA THR A 151 3.97 19.23 8.38
C THR A 151 2.96 18.15 8.77
N ALA A 152 1.91 18.53 9.48
CA ALA A 152 0.92 17.61 10.02
C ALA A 152 -0.50 17.94 9.54
N VAL A 153 -1.22 16.93 9.07
CA VAL A 153 -2.66 17.01 8.75
C VAL A 153 -3.42 16.05 9.65
N ASN A 154 -4.29 16.57 10.50
CA ASN A 154 -5.09 15.81 11.46
C ASN A 154 -6.58 15.91 11.09
N LEU A 155 -7.19 14.77 10.79
CA LEU A 155 -8.56 14.66 10.27
C LEU A 155 -9.42 13.84 11.24
N THR A 156 -10.06 14.47 12.22
CA THR A 156 -10.76 13.76 13.30
C THR A 156 -12.27 13.65 13.11
N GLU A 157 -12.91 14.57 12.39
CA GLU A 157 -14.36 14.57 12.10
C GLU A 157 -14.65 15.45 10.86
N GLY A 158 -15.91 15.54 10.42
CA GLY A 158 -16.34 16.40 9.32
C GLY A 158 -16.43 15.69 7.97
N LEU A 159 -16.59 16.46 6.91
CA LEU A 159 -16.73 15.99 5.53
C LEU A 159 -15.77 16.74 4.61
N VAL A 160 -14.97 16.01 3.85
CA VAL A 160 -14.15 16.52 2.75
C VAL A 160 -14.70 15.99 1.43
N HIS A 161 -15.00 16.85 0.48
CA HIS A 161 -15.48 16.44 -0.84
C HIS A 161 -14.33 16.07 -1.79
N GLY A 162 -13.16 16.68 -1.61
CA GLY A 162 -11.95 16.36 -2.36
C GLY A 162 -11.10 15.27 -1.71
N ASP A 163 -9.79 15.49 -1.71
CA ASP A 163 -8.77 14.61 -1.13
C ASP A 163 -7.98 15.30 -0.02
N ALA A 164 -7.18 14.52 0.72
CA ALA A 164 -6.23 15.04 1.69
C ALA A 164 -4.79 14.69 1.29
N TYR A 165 -3.89 15.66 1.45
CA TYR A 165 -2.47 15.58 1.12
C TYR A 165 -1.64 16.03 2.31
N GLY A 166 -0.68 15.21 2.73
CA GLY A 166 0.29 15.63 3.73
C GLY A 166 1.23 16.73 3.22
N GLY A 167 1.48 16.75 1.92
CA GLY A 167 2.32 17.75 1.25
C GLY A 167 1.57 18.98 0.74
N GLY A 168 2.21 19.69 -0.21
CA GLY A 168 1.63 20.85 -0.90
C GLY A 168 0.91 20.49 -2.20
N LEU A 169 0.32 21.52 -2.84
CA LEU A 169 -0.38 21.37 -4.13
C LEU A 169 0.60 21.40 -5.30
N GLY A 170 1.26 22.54 -5.52
CA GLY A 170 2.10 22.82 -6.68
C GLY A 170 1.30 22.94 -7.98
N ASP A 171 1.97 23.29 -9.07
CA ASP A 171 1.42 23.26 -10.42
C ASP A 171 2.49 22.80 -11.43
N SER A 172 2.17 22.83 -12.72
CA SER A 172 3.09 22.40 -13.78
C SER A 172 4.41 23.19 -13.87
N GLU A 173 4.47 24.39 -13.30
CA GLU A 173 5.65 25.28 -13.33
C GLU A 173 6.29 25.44 -11.95
N THR A 174 5.51 25.33 -10.87
CA THR A 174 5.87 25.75 -9.52
C THR A 174 5.71 24.61 -8.54
N ALA A 175 6.82 24.24 -7.90
CA ALA A 175 6.85 23.25 -6.83
C ALA A 175 6.35 23.84 -5.50
N ALA A 176 5.47 23.14 -4.80
CA ALA A 176 5.12 23.44 -3.42
C ALA A 176 6.02 22.64 -2.47
N ASP A 177 7.22 23.13 -2.19
CA ASP A 177 8.23 22.37 -1.46
C ASP A 177 7.91 22.19 0.03
N VAL A 178 8.17 20.99 0.56
CA VAL A 178 7.99 20.64 1.97
C VAL A 178 9.31 20.07 2.47
N ASN A 179 10.15 20.85 3.17
CA ASN A 179 11.49 20.32 3.52
C ASN A 179 11.53 19.50 4.82
N GLY A 180 10.41 19.39 5.53
CA GLY A 180 10.31 18.66 6.80
C GLY A 180 9.71 17.26 6.66
N ASN A 181 9.51 16.61 7.80
CA ASN A 181 8.77 15.36 7.89
C ASN A 181 7.26 15.61 7.75
N VAL A 182 6.54 14.69 7.13
CA VAL A 182 5.11 14.79 6.86
C VAL A 182 4.36 13.70 7.61
N THR A 183 3.23 14.06 8.22
CA THR A 183 2.30 13.11 8.83
C THR A 183 0.87 13.46 8.46
N VAL A 184 0.10 12.46 8.02
CA VAL A 184 -1.35 12.56 7.85
C VAL A 184 -2.01 11.57 8.77
N THR A 185 -2.93 12.02 9.63
CA THR A 185 -3.71 11.15 10.51
C THR A 185 -5.19 11.27 10.19
N LEU A 186 -5.78 10.18 9.70
CA LEU A 186 -7.22 10.05 9.50
C LEU A 186 -7.87 9.29 10.66
N ASN A 187 -8.74 9.95 11.39
CA ASN A 187 -9.43 9.42 12.55
C ASN A 187 -10.92 9.83 12.56
N GLY A 188 -11.63 9.60 11.45
CA GLY A 188 -13.08 9.79 11.39
C GLY A 188 -13.59 11.01 10.62
N THR A 189 -12.75 11.74 9.88
CA THR A 189 -13.28 12.62 8.81
C THR A 189 -13.82 11.76 7.66
N ALA A 190 -15.03 12.08 7.20
CA ALA A 190 -15.65 11.44 6.06
C ALA A 190 -15.17 12.04 4.75
N PHE A 191 -15.19 11.23 3.70
CA PHE A 191 -14.93 11.68 2.34
C PHE A 191 -16.13 11.43 1.43
N THR A 192 -16.38 12.35 0.49
CA THR A 192 -17.27 12.07 -0.63
C THR A 192 -16.55 11.15 -1.60
N LEU A 193 -17.09 9.97 -1.81
CA LEU A 193 -16.55 9.01 -2.77
C LEU A 193 -17.12 9.31 -4.16
N ALA A 194 -16.26 9.74 -5.07
CA ALA A 194 -16.58 9.89 -6.47
C ALA A 194 -15.61 9.06 -7.31
N THR A 195 -16.16 8.48 -8.36
CA THR A 195 -15.41 7.70 -9.34
C THR A 195 -15.88 8.05 -10.74
N THR A 196 -15.00 7.81 -11.71
CA THR A 196 -15.33 7.83 -13.14
C THR A 196 -14.99 6.49 -13.78
N LYS A 197 -15.36 6.31 -15.04
CA LYS A 197 -14.94 5.17 -15.85
C LYS A 197 -13.86 5.61 -16.85
N ASP A 198 -12.84 4.79 -17.08
CA ASP A 198 -11.95 4.97 -18.23
C ASP A 198 -12.57 4.40 -19.52
N ASP A 199 -11.80 4.45 -20.60
CA ASP A 199 -12.18 3.91 -21.92
C ASP A 199 -12.39 2.37 -21.89
N GLU A 200 -11.90 1.69 -20.84
CA GLU A 200 -12.02 0.24 -20.62
C GLU A 200 -13.10 -0.10 -19.58
N ASP A 201 -13.89 0.89 -19.15
CA ASP A 201 -14.94 0.79 -18.12
C ASP A 201 -14.41 0.41 -16.72
N ASN A 202 -13.11 0.62 -16.48
CA ASN A 202 -12.51 0.48 -15.15
C ASN A 202 -12.91 1.65 -14.27
N THR A 203 -13.26 1.36 -13.01
CA THR A 203 -13.59 2.40 -12.03
C THR A 203 -12.32 3.13 -11.60
N ILE A 204 -12.23 4.42 -11.88
CA ILE A 204 -11.14 5.29 -11.43
C ILE A 204 -11.60 6.15 -10.26
N PRO A 205 -10.90 6.11 -9.12
CA PRO A 205 -11.01 7.10 -8.04
C PRO A 205 -10.85 8.54 -8.53
N THR A 206 -11.84 9.40 -8.28
CA THR A 206 -11.70 10.86 -8.51
C THR A 206 -11.70 11.69 -7.24
N SER A 207 -12.15 11.15 -6.11
CA SER A 207 -12.06 11.78 -4.78
C SER A 207 -12.07 10.73 -3.66
N GLY A 208 -11.92 11.19 -2.42
CA GLY A 208 -11.96 10.36 -1.23
C GLY A 208 -10.68 9.57 -0.97
N ARG A 209 -9.55 10.23 -1.21
CA ARG A 209 -8.21 9.66 -1.09
C ARG A 209 -7.38 10.43 -0.07
N VAL A 210 -6.45 9.71 0.54
CA VAL A 210 -5.44 10.27 1.44
C VAL A 210 -4.06 9.99 0.87
N PHE A 211 -3.25 11.04 0.73
CA PHE A 211 -1.89 10.98 0.22
C PHE A 211 -0.90 11.46 1.27
N GLY A 212 0.22 10.75 1.42
CA GLY A 212 1.31 11.16 2.28
C GLY A 212 2.09 12.36 1.74
N CYS A 213 2.19 12.51 0.42
CA CYS A 213 3.00 13.55 -0.19
C CYS A 213 2.17 14.62 -0.92
N ASN A 214 2.84 15.35 -1.81
CA ASN A 214 2.29 16.41 -2.63
C ASN A 214 1.30 15.90 -3.69
N ASN A 215 0.48 16.81 -4.19
CA ASN A 215 -0.46 16.52 -5.27
C ASN A 215 0.19 16.61 -6.65
N ILE A 216 0.46 17.82 -7.15
CA ILE A 216 0.85 18.06 -8.54
C ILE A 216 2.37 18.22 -8.67
N ASN A 217 2.96 19.07 -7.83
CA ASN A 217 4.39 19.36 -7.86
C ASN A 217 4.95 19.71 -6.47
N GLY A 218 6.27 19.66 -6.33
CA GLY A 218 6.99 19.72 -5.07
C GLY A 218 7.18 18.34 -4.45
N SER A 219 7.90 18.29 -3.34
CA SER A 219 8.19 17.03 -2.67
C SER A 219 8.48 17.25 -1.19
N PRO A 220 8.03 16.35 -0.32
CA PRO A 220 8.62 16.18 1.01
C PRO A 220 10.12 15.91 0.91
N LYS A 221 10.90 16.45 1.84
CA LYS A 221 12.34 16.17 1.96
C LYS A 221 12.70 15.33 3.18
N GLY A 222 11.86 15.37 4.20
CA GLY A 222 11.89 14.46 5.33
C GLY A 222 10.98 13.25 5.09
N THR A 223 10.79 12.46 6.14
CA THR A 223 10.01 11.22 6.12
C THR A 223 8.51 11.46 5.93
N VAL A 224 7.79 10.43 5.46
CA VAL A 224 6.34 10.52 5.21
C VAL A 224 5.59 9.39 5.93
N LEU A 225 4.62 9.76 6.76
CA LEU A 225 3.74 8.83 7.47
C LEU A 225 2.26 9.13 7.16
N VAL A 226 1.52 8.09 6.77
CA VAL A 226 0.04 8.14 6.74
C VAL A 226 -0.51 7.14 7.74
N LYS A 227 -1.29 7.61 8.71
CA LYS A 227 -1.97 6.78 9.70
C LYS A 227 -3.48 6.87 9.53
N VAL A 228 -4.14 5.72 9.38
CA VAL A 228 -5.61 5.63 9.35
C VAL A 228 -6.09 4.82 10.55
N LEU A 229 -6.81 5.50 11.44
CA LEU A 229 -7.36 4.96 12.68
C LEU A 229 -8.85 4.61 12.55
N LYS A 230 -9.58 5.40 11.76
CA LYS A 230 -11.02 5.27 11.62
C LYS A 230 -11.48 5.92 10.32
N THR A 231 -12.32 5.21 9.58
CA THR A 231 -13.08 5.73 8.44
C THR A 231 -14.56 5.77 8.79
N VAL A 232 -15.28 6.68 8.15
CA VAL A 232 -16.74 6.82 8.29
C VAL A 232 -17.33 7.32 6.98
N THR A 233 -18.60 7.00 6.75
CA THR A 233 -19.45 7.71 5.79
C THR A 233 -20.52 8.50 6.54
N LEU A 234 -21.03 9.57 5.97
CA LEU A 234 -22.09 10.38 6.57
C LEU A 234 -23.41 10.26 5.81
N ASP A 235 -24.51 10.33 6.56
CA ASP A 235 -25.86 10.63 6.07
C ASP A 235 -26.29 11.97 6.70
N GLY A 236 -26.13 13.05 5.93
CA GLY A 236 -26.17 14.41 6.46
C GLY A 236 -25.05 14.63 7.49
N ALA A 237 -25.42 14.95 8.74
CA ALA A 237 -24.47 15.14 9.84
C ALA A 237 -24.19 13.86 10.66
N ASN A 238 -24.89 12.75 10.39
CA ASN A 238 -24.78 11.53 11.18
C ASN A 238 -23.84 10.52 10.52
N ILE A 239 -23.10 9.77 11.32
CA ILE A 239 -22.30 8.64 10.82
C ILE A 239 -23.24 7.52 10.36
N LYS A 240 -23.05 7.06 9.12
CA LYS A 240 -23.76 5.91 8.56
C LYS A 240 -23.15 4.61 9.09
N GLN A 241 -23.97 3.57 9.17
CA GLN A 241 -23.48 2.23 9.43
C GLN A 241 -22.48 1.81 8.34
N LYS A 242 -21.41 1.11 8.74
CA LYS A 242 -20.45 0.54 7.79
C LYS A 242 -21.15 -0.34 6.74
N PRO A 243 -20.70 -0.33 5.48
CA PRO A 243 -21.16 -1.27 4.46
C PRO A 243 -20.99 -2.73 4.92
N ALA A 244 -21.78 -3.63 4.37
CA ALA A 244 -21.59 -5.06 4.62
C ALA A 244 -20.28 -5.54 3.99
N LYS A 245 -19.53 -6.39 4.70
CA LYS A 245 -18.32 -7.04 4.16
C LYS A 245 -18.63 -7.76 2.85
N GLY A 246 -17.74 -7.62 1.87
CA GLY A 246 -17.83 -8.22 0.55
C GLY A 246 -18.82 -7.54 -0.40
N SER A 247 -19.39 -6.38 -0.02
CA SER A 247 -20.34 -5.65 -0.88
C SER A 247 -19.69 -4.88 -2.03
N GLY A 248 -18.36 -4.70 -2.00
CA GLY A 248 -17.62 -3.85 -2.93
C GLY A 248 -17.82 -2.35 -2.72
N ILE A 249 -18.42 -1.95 -1.58
CA ILE A 249 -18.60 -0.56 -1.18
C ILE A 249 -17.74 -0.29 0.05
N TYR A 250 -16.94 0.76 0.01
CA TYR A 250 -16.01 1.15 1.07
C TYR A 250 -16.32 2.56 1.58
N GLU A 251 -15.72 2.95 2.71
CA GLU A 251 -15.89 4.30 3.28
C GLU A 251 -14.79 5.27 2.83
N LEU A 252 -13.65 4.73 2.39
CA LEU A 252 -12.52 5.48 1.84
C LEU A 252 -12.07 4.80 0.55
N GLN A 253 -11.82 5.60 -0.48
CA GLN A 253 -11.44 5.07 -1.79
C GLN A 253 -10.01 4.55 -1.79
N ALA A 254 -9.05 5.36 -1.33
CA ALA A 254 -7.66 4.94 -1.33
C ALA A 254 -6.78 5.66 -0.32
N VAL A 255 -5.73 4.97 0.12
CA VAL A 255 -4.63 5.53 0.91
C VAL A 255 -3.33 5.32 0.16
N TYR A 256 -2.51 6.36 0.06
CA TYR A 256 -1.22 6.35 -0.60
C TYR A 256 -0.15 6.86 0.35
N GLY A 257 0.94 6.11 0.48
CA GLY A 257 2.13 6.61 1.15
C GLY A 257 2.82 7.72 0.37
N GLY A 258 2.81 7.63 -0.96
CA GLY A 258 3.42 8.61 -1.87
C GLY A 258 2.52 9.78 -2.25
N GLY A 259 2.93 10.50 -3.29
CA GLY A 259 2.17 11.62 -3.87
C GLY A 259 1.12 11.15 -4.88
N ASN A 260 0.34 12.11 -5.37
CA ASN A 260 -0.58 11.85 -6.47
C ASN A 260 0.16 11.84 -7.81
N LEU A 261 0.60 13.01 -8.29
CA LEU A 261 1.42 13.19 -9.49
C LEU A 261 2.86 13.60 -9.14
N ALA A 262 3.05 14.21 -7.97
CA ALA A 262 4.33 14.70 -7.51
C ALA A 262 5.18 13.58 -6.89
N ALA A 263 6.34 13.30 -7.50
CA ALA A 263 7.30 12.32 -7.00
C ALA A 263 7.80 12.68 -5.59
N TYR A 264 7.97 11.66 -4.75
CA TYR A 264 8.66 11.83 -3.48
C TYR A 264 10.16 11.68 -3.68
N ASN A 265 10.88 12.75 -3.39
CA ASN A 265 12.32 12.91 -3.55
C ASN A 265 12.93 13.49 -2.25
N PRO A 266 13.20 12.64 -1.24
CA PRO A 266 13.79 13.05 0.03
C PRO A 266 15.24 13.51 -0.13
N THR A 267 15.73 14.31 0.84
CA THR A 267 17.15 14.76 0.84
C THR A 267 18.11 13.61 1.03
N ASP A 268 17.73 12.65 1.88
CA ASP A 268 18.48 11.42 2.09
C ASP A 268 17.51 10.23 2.00
N PRO A 269 17.46 9.53 0.85
CA PRO A 269 16.59 8.37 0.66
C PRO A 269 17.06 7.14 1.46
N PHE A 270 18.22 7.23 2.13
CA PHE A 270 18.80 6.22 3.00
C PHE A 270 18.97 6.72 4.44
N ALA A 271 18.33 7.83 4.83
CA ALA A 271 18.44 8.37 6.17
C ALA A 271 17.89 7.39 7.20
N ASP A 272 18.82 6.63 7.77
CA ASP A 272 18.59 5.74 8.89
C ASP A 272 18.15 6.58 10.11
N GLY A 273 17.04 6.20 10.75
CA GLY A 273 16.81 6.55 12.14
C GLY A 273 15.98 7.79 12.52
N GLN A 274 15.11 8.36 11.67
CA GLN A 274 14.13 9.37 12.14
C GLN A 274 12.67 8.88 12.28
N PHE A 275 12.39 7.64 11.91
CA PHE A 275 11.16 6.99 12.36
C PHE A 275 11.39 6.33 13.71
N THR A 276 10.66 6.78 14.73
CA THR A 276 10.21 5.82 15.73
C THR A 276 9.28 4.87 14.98
N SER A 277 9.81 3.74 14.52
CA SER A 277 9.02 2.64 13.94
C SER A 277 7.73 2.52 14.74
N TYR A 278 6.57 2.46 14.08
CA TYR A 278 5.37 2.02 14.78
C TYR A 278 5.57 0.54 15.10
N ILE A 279 6.23 0.29 16.23
CA ILE A 279 6.60 -1.04 16.69
C ILE A 279 5.35 -1.65 17.30
N TYR A 280 4.68 -2.54 16.57
CA TYR A 280 3.86 -3.55 17.23
C TYR A 280 4.74 -4.75 17.59
N GLY A 281 4.80 -5.09 18.87
CA GLY A 281 5.30 -6.39 19.35
C GLY A 281 6.83 -6.62 19.40
N GLY A 282 7.68 -5.71 18.88
CA GLY A 282 9.14 -5.84 18.99
C GLY A 282 9.75 -7.03 18.23
N ASN A 283 9.05 -7.59 17.23
CA ASN A 283 9.52 -8.72 16.42
C ASN A 283 10.53 -8.26 15.36
N PRO A 284 11.82 -8.65 15.42
CA PRO A 284 12.86 -8.19 14.50
C PRO A 284 12.57 -8.44 13.01
N ALA A 285 11.73 -9.43 12.65
CA ALA A 285 11.33 -9.70 11.26
C ALA A 285 10.38 -8.63 10.68
N LEU A 286 9.69 -7.87 11.54
CA LEU A 286 8.96 -6.66 11.18
C LEU A 286 9.90 -5.45 11.03
N HIS A 287 11.14 -5.56 11.54
CA HIS A 287 12.11 -4.49 11.77
C HIS A 287 13.40 -4.61 10.95
N GLU A 288 13.36 -5.05 9.70
CA GLU A 288 14.45 -4.65 8.79
C GLU A 288 14.33 -3.13 8.58
N ASN A 289 15.09 -2.42 9.41
CA ASN A 289 14.90 -1.05 9.85
C ASN A 289 15.98 -0.13 9.28
N THR A 290 16.20 -0.13 7.96
CA THR A 290 17.21 0.79 7.35
C THR A 290 16.76 1.49 6.07
N ASP A 291 15.54 1.22 5.56
CA ASP A 291 15.23 1.49 4.14
C ASP A 291 13.88 2.23 3.91
N LYS A 292 13.22 2.84 4.91
CA LYS A 292 11.79 3.23 4.82
C LYS A 292 11.53 4.75 4.94
N PRO A 293 11.54 5.50 3.84
CA PRO A 293 11.23 6.93 3.84
C PRO A 293 9.72 7.24 3.69
N VAL A 294 8.89 6.24 3.34
CA VAL A 294 7.42 6.32 3.28
C VAL A 294 6.80 5.16 4.05
N GLN A 295 5.81 5.45 4.91
CA GLN A 295 5.05 4.43 5.62
C GLN A 295 3.55 4.71 5.63
N VAL A 296 2.75 3.66 5.40
CA VAL A 296 1.30 3.67 5.60
C VAL A 296 0.94 2.70 6.73
N VAL A 297 0.20 3.18 7.72
CA VAL A 297 -0.25 2.39 8.87
C VAL A 297 -1.77 2.42 8.97
N ILE A 298 -2.40 1.25 8.86
CA ILE A 298 -3.83 1.08 9.11
C ILE A 298 -3.99 0.41 10.48
N ASP A 299 -4.57 1.14 11.42
CA ASP A 299 -4.63 0.78 12.83
C ASP A 299 -6.02 1.05 13.38
N GLY A 300 -6.97 0.23 12.96
CA GLY A 300 -8.34 0.48 13.34
C GLY A 300 -9.26 -0.68 13.15
N CYS A 301 -8.90 -1.90 13.61
CA CYS A 301 -9.69 -3.15 13.60
C CYS A 301 -11.11 -2.97 13.00
N ASP A 302 -12.19 -2.93 13.76
CA ASP A 302 -13.55 -2.80 13.19
C ASP A 302 -13.95 -1.39 12.71
N LEU A 303 -13.00 -0.46 12.64
CA LEU A 303 -13.20 0.97 12.40
C LEU A 303 -12.81 1.43 11.00
N THR A 304 -12.03 0.67 10.23
CA THR A 304 -11.51 1.09 8.92
C THR A 304 -12.04 0.22 7.77
N SER A 305 -12.68 0.86 6.78
CA SER A 305 -13.20 0.27 5.54
C SER A 305 -12.62 1.03 4.34
N ILE A 306 -11.71 0.40 3.62
CA ILE A 306 -10.87 1.05 2.60
C ILE A 306 -10.84 0.18 1.33
N GLU A 307 -11.07 0.76 0.16
CA GLU A 307 -11.00 -0.04 -1.07
C GLU A 307 -9.56 -0.40 -1.43
N TYR A 308 -8.67 0.59 -1.44
CA TYR A 308 -7.27 0.40 -1.81
C TYR A 308 -6.27 1.00 -0.82
N VAL A 309 -5.19 0.27 -0.55
CA VAL A 309 -4.03 0.79 0.20
C VAL A 309 -2.77 0.58 -0.62
N TYR A 310 -2.00 1.65 -0.83
CA TYR A 310 -0.75 1.65 -1.60
C TYR A 310 0.39 2.18 -0.74
N GLY A 311 1.51 1.46 -0.72
CA GLY A 311 2.74 1.96 -0.11
C GLY A 311 3.35 3.11 -0.90
N GLY A 312 3.23 3.07 -2.23
CA GLY A 312 3.74 4.07 -3.17
C GLY A 312 2.77 5.22 -3.46
N GLY A 313 3.05 5.97 -4.52
CA GLY A 313 2.16 7.02 -5.03
C GLY A 313 1.09 6.51 -5.99
N ASN A 314 0.26 7.42 -6.49
CA ASN A 314 -0.75 7.10 -7.51
C ASN A 314 -0.15 7.11 -8.94
N ALA A 315 0.62 8.15 -9.26
CA ALA A 315 1.39 8.33 -10.49
C ALA A 315 2.78 8.92 -10.19
N ALA A 316 3.20 8.79 -8.93
CA ALA A 316 4.37 9.43 -8.38
C ALA A 316 5.35 8.36 -7.87
N ALA A 317 6.62 8.53 -8.23
CA ALA A 317 7.67 7.64 -7.78
C ALA A 317 7.96 7.79 -6.28
N THR A 318 8.43 6.71 -5.68
CA THR A 318 8.92 6.64 -4.30
C THR A 318 10.25 5.88 -4.25
N PRO A 319 11.17 6.21 -3.33
CA PRO A 319 12.46 5.51 -3.22
C PRO A 319 12.34 4.10 -2.60
N ALA A 320 11.38 3.90 -1.69
CA ALA A 320 11.04 2.64 -1.03
C ALA A 320 9.73 2.81 -0.25
N THR A 321 9.03 1.70 0.02
CA THR A 321 7.68 1.73 0.60
C THR A 321 7.45 0.66 1.67
N ASP A 322 6.61 0.99 2.64
CA ASP A 322 6.20 0.07 3.71
C ASP A 322 4.75 0.28 4.11
N VAL A 323 3.91 -0.75 3.89
CA VAL A 323 2.52 -0.79 4.35
C VAL A 323 2.42 -1.73 5.54
N ILE A 324 1.77 -1.27 6.61
CA ILE A 324 1.50 -2.05 7.82
C ILE A 324 0.01 -1.99 8.13
N ILE A 325 -0.68 -3.12 8.00
CA ILE A 325 -2.06 -3.30 8.42
C ILE A 325 -2.04 -4.01 9.77
N LEU A 326 -2.33 -3.29 10.84
CA LEU A 326 -2.48 -3.87 12.18
C LEU A 326 -3.88 -4.43 12.40
N GLY A 327 -4.86 -3.80 11.75
CA GLY A 327 -6.27 -4.11 11.93
C GLY A 327 -7.15 -3.30 11.01
N SER A 328 -8.12 -3.97 10.39
CA SER A 328 -9.15 -3.35 9.56
C SER A 328 -10.46 -4.12 9.56
N TYR A 329 -11.56 -3.41 9.27
CA TYR A 329 -12.87 -4.00 9.18
C TYR A 329 -12.92 -4.72 7.86
N GLU A 330 -12.46 -4.03 6.82
CA GLU A 330 -12.31 -4.57 5.49
C GLU A 330 -11.38 -3.69 4.65
N ILE A 331 -10.41 -4.30 4.00
CA ILE A 331 -9.65 -3.70 2.91
C ILE A 331 -9.84 -4.54 1.66
N GLY A 332 -10.20 -3.90 0.54
CA GLY A 332 -10.28 -4.59 -0.75
C GLY A 332 -8.90 -5.09 -1.17
N ASN A 333 -8.00 -4.18 -1.53
CA ASN A 333 -6.68 -4.56 -2.03
C ASN A 333 -5.57 -3.76 -1.35
N VAL A 334 -4.50 -4.45 -0.97
CA VAL A 334 -3.28 -3.86 -0.41
C VAL A 334 -2.13 -4.10 -1.38
N PHE A 335 -1.38 -3.04 -1.68
CA PHE A 335 -0.21 -3.06 -2.55
C PHE A 335 1.00 -2.51 -1.81
N GLY A 336 2.09 -3.26 -1.76
CA GLY A 336 3.36 -2.73 -1.26
C GLY A 336 3.90 -1.61 -2.14
N GLY A 337 3.69 -1.70 -3.46
CA GLY A 337 4.09 -0.69 -4.43
C GLY A 337 3.08 0.46 -4.62
N GLY A 338 3.17 1.13 -5.76
CA GLY A 338 2.26 2.20 -6.15
C GLY A 338 1.05 1.70 -6.95
N ASN A 339 0.17 2.62 -7.34
CA ASN A 339 -0.97 2.27 -8.20
C ASN A 339 -0.57 2.28 -9.68
N GLY A 340 -0.07 3.42 -10.16
CA GLY A 340 0.30 3.67 -11.55
C GLY A 340 -0.88 3.85 -12.49
N LYS A 341 -1.56 4.98 -12.40
CA LYS A 341 -2.67 5.35 -13.30
C LYS A 341 -2.30 5.34 -14.79
N ASP A 342 -3.13 4.83 -15.69
CA ASP A 342 -2.76 4.71 -17.10
C ASP A 342 -2.58 6.01 -17.89
N ARG A 343 -3.34 7.06 -17.58
CA ARG A 343 -3.25 8.42 -18.17
C ARG A 343 -3.70 9.50 -17.19
N TYR A 344 -3.10 10.69 -17.25
CA TYR A 344 -3.53 11.85 -16.46
C TYR A 344 -3.58 13.14 -17.30
N THR A 345 -4.35 14.12 -16.82
CA THR A 345 -4.40 15.49 -17.34
C THR A 345 -3.87 16.42 -16.25
N LEU A 346 -2.96 17.33 -16.60
CA LEU A 346 -2.61 18.44 -15.71
C LEU A 346 -3.78 19.43 -15.72
N ASP A 347 -4.28 19.80 -14.54
CA ASP A 347 -5.25 20.89 -14.32
C ASP A 347 -6.56 20.84 -15.12
N GLY A 348 -7.10 19.64 -15.40
CA GLY A 348 -8.38 19.47 -16.11
C GLY A 348 -8.34 19.88 -17.59
N GLY A 349 -7.15 20.03 -18.19
CA GLY A 349 -6.98 20.25 -19.61
C GLY A 349 -7.27 19.00 -20.46
N ASN A 350 -7.45 19.18 -21.78
CA ASN A 350 -7.77 18.09 -22.72
C ASN A 350 -6.53 17.32 -23.24
N THR A 351 -5.33 17.60 -22.73
CA THR A 351 -4.10 16.91 -23.14
C THR A 351 -3.71 15.83 -22.15
N TRP A 352 -3.67 14.60 -22.65
CA TRP A 352 -3.29 13.41 -21.88
C TRP A 352 -1.78 13.24 -21.84
N ASN A 353 -1.23 13.04 -20.65
CA ASN A 353 0.15 12.65 -20.43
C ASN A 353 0.23 11.15 -20.13
N GLU A 354 1.23 10.48 -20.72
CA GLU A 354 1.58 9.11 -20.31
C GLU A 354 2.15 9.13 -18.89
N ASN A 355 1.62 8.27 -18.04
CA ASN A 355 2.18 8.05 -16.72
C ASN A 355 3.40 7.13 -16.84
N GLN A 356 4.53 7.58 -16.30
CA GLN A 356 5.75 6.76 -16.22
C GLN A 356 5.59 5.57 -15.25
N GLY A 357 4.53 5.56 -14.44
CA GLY A 357 4.26 4.55 -13.43
C GLY A 357 4.55 5.10 -12.03
N ALA A 358 3.89 4.54 -11.02
CA ALA A 358 4.21 4.85 -9.63
C ALA A 358 5.38 3.99 -9.16
N ASP A 359 6.57 4.24 -9.74
CA ASP A 359 7.76 3.41 -9.56
C ASP A 359 8.27 3.44 -8.11
N VAL A 360 8.83 2.31 -7.68
CA VAL A 360 9.56 2.17 -6.42
C VAL A 360 11.04 1.99 -6.74
N GLY A 361 11.84 3.02 -6.49
CA GLY A 361 13.28 3.04 -6.68
C GLY A 361 13.78 3.72 -7.95
N ILE A 362 12.89 4.24 -8.81
CA ILE A 362 13.25 4.95 -10.05
C ILE A 362 12.81 6.41 -9.96
N ILE A 363 13.77 7.35 -10.06
CA ILE A 363 13.49 8.79 -10.12
C ILE A 363 13.57 9.34 -11.54
N ASN A 364 14.28 8.64 -12.43
CA ASN A 364 14.41 9.02 -13.84
C ASN A 364 14.24 7.78 -14.73
N ALA A 365 12.99 7.56 -15.16
CA ALA A 365 12.62 6.42 -15.98
C ALA A 365 13.38 6.37 -17.31
N ALA A 366 13.68 7.53 -17.92
CA ALA A 366 14.42 7.58 -19.19
C ALA A 366 15.88 7.12 -19.04
N ALA A 367 16.55 7.52 -17.95
CA ALA A 367 17.90 7.06 -17.64
C ALA A 367 17.91 5.56 -17.32
N TYR A 368 16.94 5.10 -16.53
CA TYR A 368 16.79 3.69 -16.18
C TYR A 368 16.53 2.80 -17.39
N ALA A 369 15.68 3.23 -18.32
CA ALA A 369 15.38 2.49 -19.55
C ALA A 369 16.60 2.40 -20.49
N ALA A 370 17.51 3.38 -20.47
CA ALA A 370 18.75 3.36 -21.24
C ALA A 370 19.83 2.50 -20.59
N ASP A 371 19.91 2.52 -19.26
CA ASP A 371 20.85 1.78 -18.44
C ASP A 371 20.21 1.48 -17.08
N HIS A 372 19.91 0.21 -16.81
CA HIS A 372 19.28 -0.27 -15.58
C HIS A 372 20.09 -0.01 -14.28
N THR A 373 21.24 0.68 -14.37
CA THR A 373 22.03 1.15 -13.22
C THR A 373 21.91 2.66 -12.96
N GLN A 374 21.24 3.40 -13.84
CA GLN A 374 21.07 4.85 -13.76
C GLN A 374 19.63 5.22 -13.43
N GLY A 375 19.41 6.46 -12.96
CA GLY A 375 18.07 6.96 -12.66
C GLY A 375 17.39 6.29 -11.46
N LEU A 376 18.16 5.55 -10.66
CA LEU A 376 17.74 4.90 -9.42
C LEU A 376 17.93 5.81 -8.20
N TYR A 377 17.15 5.56 -7.15
CA TYR A 377 17.27 6.21 -5.85
C TYR A 377 16.59 5.39 -4.76
N GLY A 378 17.06 5.50 -3.51
CA GLY A 378 16.58 4.65 -2.43
C GLY A 378 16.92 3.17 -2.64
N THR A 379 16.19 2.29 -1.99
CA THR A 379 16.44 0.84 -2.05
C THR A 379 15.64 0.13 -3.13
N GLY A 380 14.60 0.77 -3.67
CA GLY A 380 13.73 0.15 -4.68
C GLY A 380 12.95 -1.06 -4.17
N LYS A 381 12.84 -1.19 -2.85
CA LYS A 381 12.11 -2.26 -2.18
C LYS A 381 10.71 -1.81 -1.81
N SER A 382 9.77 -2.75 -1.89
CA SER A 382 8.39 -2.58 -1.43
C SER A 382 8.04 -3.66 -0.41
N LYS A 383 7.29 -3.28 0.62
CA LYS A 383 6.80 -4.22 1.64
C LYS A 383 5.33 -3.94 1.96
N ALA A 384 4.53 -4.99 2.03
CA ALA A 384 3.18 -4.93 2.59
C ALA A 384 3.01 -6.02 3.65
N SER A 385 2.63 -5.60 4.86
CA SER A 385 2.47 -6.46 6.03
C SER A 385 1.02 -6.44 6.50
N VAL A 386 0.42 -7.61 6.70
CA VAL A 386 -0.91 -7.76 7.30
C VAL A 386 -0.78 -8.54 8.60
N LEU A 387 -1.12 -7.89 9.72
CA LEU A 387 -1.00 -8.43 11.07
C LEU A 387 -2.36 -8.70 11.74
N GLY A 388 -3.45 -8.26 11.09
CA GLY A 388 -4.83 -8.40 11.54
C GLY A 388 -5.81 -7.65 10.65
N GLY A 389 -7.10 -7.98 10.77
CA GLY A 389 -8.20 -7.45 9.97
C GLY A 389 -8.57 -8.34 8.77
N THR A 390 -9.60 -7.89 8.03
CA THR A 390 -10.01 -8.53 6.78
C THR A 390 -9.38 -7.82 5.57
N VAL A 391 -8.60 -8.54 4.76
CA VAL A 391 -7.97 -8.05 3.53
C VAL A 391 -8.27 -9.02 2.39
N HIS A 392 -8.98 -8.59 1.34
CA HIS A 392 -9.35 -9.52 0.27
C HIS A 392 -8.15 -9.95 -0.58
N ASN A 393 -7.28 -9.00 -0.95
CA ASN A 393 -6.05 -9.32 -1.67
C ASN A 393 -4.84 -8.53 -1.15
N LEU A 394 -3.72 -9.22 -1.02
CA LEU A 394 -2.43 -8.65 -0.68
C LEU A 394 -1.44 -8.87 -1.83
N PHE A 395 -0.86 -7.77 -2.31
CA PHE A 395 0.17 -7.76 -3.34
C PHE A 395 1.45 -7.16 -2.77
N GLY A 396 2.57 -7.86 -2.92
CA GLY A 396 3.87 -7.35 -2.49
C GLY A 396 4.31 -6.13 -3.31
N ALA A 397 3.94 -6.04 -4.60
CA ALA A 397 4.35 -4.98 -5.50
C ALA A 397 3.19 -4.04 -5.91
N SER A 398 3.32 -3.39 -7.07
CA SER A 398 2.38 -2.36 -7.57
C SER A 398 1.13 -2.94 -8.22
N ASN A 399 0.12 -2.09 -8.43
CA ASN A 399 -1.16 -2.47 -9.01
C ASN A 399 -1.15 -2.52 -10.54
N THR A 400 -1.39 -1.40 -11.23
CA THR A 400 -1.57 -1.37 -12.70
C THR A 400 -0.31 -0.90 -13.42
N LYS A 401 0.39 0.12 -12.90
CA LYS A 401 1.73 0.54 -13.37
C LYS A 401 2.63 0.92 -12.20
N GLY A 402 3.94 0.92 -12.42
CA GLY A 402 4.92 1.25 -11.39
C GLY A 402 5.80 0.06 -11.08
N ASN A 403 7.04 0.15 -11.52
CA ASN A 403 8.03 -0.89 -11.36
C ASN A 403 8.57 -0.94 -9.93
N VAL A 404 8.78 -2.14 -9.40
CA VAL A 404 9.58 -2.36 -8.19
C VAL A 404 10.89 -2.98 -8.62
N VAL A 405 11.99 -2.26 -8.42
CA VAL A 405 13.27 -2.61 -9.09
C VAL A 405 14.16 -3.59 -8.32
N THR A 406 13.95 -3.76 -7.02
CA THR A 406 14.83 -4.58 -6.17
C THR A 406 14.13 -5.79 -5.61
N GLU A 407 13.10 -5.60 -4.79
CA GLU A 407 12.39 -6.70 -4.10
C GLU A 407 10.98 -6.25 -3.71
N SER A 408 10.02 -7.15 -3.82
CA SER A 408 8.71 -7.04 -3.17
C SER A 408 8.56 -8.10 -2.09
N LEU A 409 8.03 -7.69 -0.94
CA LEU A 409 7.74 -8.58 0.18
C LEU A 409 6.28 -8.46 0.59
N ALA A 410 5.51 -9.53 0.38
CA ALA A 410 4.22 -9.73 1.03
C ALA A 410 4.44 -10.52 2.33
N TYR A 411 4.02 -9.94 3.45
CA TYR A 411 4.17 -10.53 4.79
C TYR A 411 2.81 -10.63 5.47
N VAL A 412 2.50 -11.81 6.00
CA VAL A 412 1.26 -12.03 6.77
C VAL A 412 1.60 -12.77 8.06
N ASP A 413 1.12 -12.27 9.17
CA ASP A 413 1.26 -12.90 10.49
C ASP A 413 -0.01 -12.63 11.31
N ASP A 414 -0.39 -13.52 12.22
CA ASP A 414 -1.47 -13.22 13.17
C ASP A 414 -0.85 -12.67 14.44
N ALA A 415 -0.90 -11.34 14.59
CA ALA A 415 -0.38 -10.68 15.77
C ALA A 415 -1.35 -10.73 16.97
N GLY A 416 -2.51 -11.40 16.83
CA GLY A 416 -3.54 -11.52 17.87
C GLY A 416 -4.20 -10.19 18.24
N ILE A 417 -4.12 -9.19 17.36
CA ILE A 417 -4.65 -7.82 17.57
C ILE A 417 -6.14 -7.77 17.25
N CYS A 418 -6.49 -8.21 16.05
CA CYS A 418 -7.83 -8.34 15.52
C CYS A 418 -7.91 -9.69 14.79
N THR A 419 -9.13 -10.14 14.46
CA THR A 419 -9.30 -11.30 13.57
C THR A 419 -8.51 -11.09 12.27
N LEU A 420 -7.67 -12.05 11.91
CA LEU A 420 -6.95 -12.07 10.65
C LEU A 420 -7.76 -12.88 9.63
N ASP A 421 -8.10 -12.26 8.51
CA ASP A 421 -8.76 -12.90 7.38
C ASP A 421 -8.17 -12.32 6.10
N VAL A 422 -7.37 -13.11 5.40
CA VAL A 422 -6.72 -12.68 4.15
C VAL A 422 -7.16 -13.62 3.04
N GLY A 423 -7.64 -13.05 1.94
CA GLY A 423 -7.95 -13.82 0.74
C GLY A 423 -6.69 -14.18 -0.04
N GLY A 424 -6.54 -13.63 -1.25
CA GLY A 424 -5.42 -13.94 -2.13
C GLY A 424 -4.12 -13.22 -1.74
N ILE A 425 -3.00 -13.95 -1.76
CA ILE A 425 -1.66 -13.36 -1.58
C ILE A 425 -0.81 -13.55 -2.83
N TYR A 426 -0.19 -12.45 -3.24
CA TYR A 426 0.70 -12.38 -4.40
C TYR A 426 2.03 -11.76 -3.98
N GLY A 427 3.14 -12.44 -4.26
CA GLY A 427 4.46 -11.91 -3.95
C GLY A 427 4.80 -10.71 -4.83
N GLY A 428 4.36 -10.75 -6.09
CA GLY A 428 4.50 -9.67 -7.06
C GLY A 428 3.32 -8.69 -7.06
N GLY A 429 3.12 -8.04 -8.21
CA GLY A 429 2.05 -7.06 -8.42
C GLY A 429 0.74 -7.66 -8.92
N ASN A 430 -0.23 -6.80 -9.19
CA ASN A 430 -1.45 -7.21 -9.89
C ASN A 430 -1.20 -7.32 -11.41
N GLU A 431 -0.97 -6.19 -12.06
CA GLU A 431 -0.78 -6.06 -13.53
C GLU A 431 0.50 -5.27 -13.88
N ALA A 432 1.10 -4.59 -12.90
CA ALA A 432 2.31 -3.82 -13.07
C ALA A 432 3.56 -4.71 -13.20
N TYR A 433 4.34 -4.44 -14.25
CA TYR A 433 5.67 -5.01 -14.46
C TYR A 433 6.59 -4.82 -13.23
N MET A 434 7.42 -5.82 -12.94
CA MET A 434 8.37 -5.80 -11.84
C MET A 434 9.76 -6.29 -12.26
N ASP A 435 10.80 -5.52 -11.99
CA ASP A 435 12.20 -5.90 -12.22
C ASP A 435 12.79 -6.75 -11.08
N GLY A 436 12.38 -6.49 -9.84
CA GLY A 436 12.94 -7.10 -8.63
C GLY A 436 12.48 -8.53 -8.33
N ASP A 437 12.98 -9.06 -7.23
CA ASP A 437 12.64 -10.39 -6.71
C ASP A 437 11.29 -10.38 -5.97
N SER A 438 10.51 -11.43 -6.15
CA SER A 438 9.22 -11.61 -5.48
C SER A 438 9.35 -12.54 -4.27
N LYS A 439 8.90 -12.08 -3.10
CA LYS A 439 9.00 -12.82 -1.85
C LYS A 439 7.70 -12.81 -1.06
N ILE A 440 7.35 -13.99 -0.55
CA ILE A 440 6.28 -14.14 0.44
C ILE A 440 6.87 -14.76 1.70
N VAL A 441 6.53 -14.18 2.85
CA VAL A 441 6.87 -14.74 4.16
C VAL A 441 5.61 -14.79 5.01
N LEU A 442 5.30 -15.97 5.50
CA LEU A 442 4.17 -16.21 6.40
C LEU A 442 4.68 -16.45 7.81
N GLY A 443 4.06 -15.77 8.77
CA GLY A 443 4.18 -15.99 10.19
C GLY A 443 3.19 -17.05 10.68
N CYS A 444 2.64 -16.83 11.86
CA CYS A 444 1.76 -17.76 12.56
C CYS A 444 0.31 -17.57 12.16
N ILE A 445 -0.03 -17.99 10.94
CA ILE A 445 -1.40 -17.91 10.39
C ILE A 445 -2.15 -19.24 10.55
N GLU A 446 -3.47 -19.18 10.72
CA GLU A 446 -4.32 -20.39 10.81
C GLU A 446 -4.59 -21.00 9.43
N ALA A 447 -5.22 -20.26 8.53
CA ALA A 447 -5.62 -20.74 7.21
C ALA A 447 -5.68 -19.60 6.17
N LEU A 448 -5.38 -19.93 4.92
CA LEU A 448 -5.58 -19.09 3.74
C LEU A 448 -6.09 -19.94 2.57
N GLU A 449 -6.82 -19.34 1.63
CA GLU A 449 -7.32 -20.07 0.48
C GLU A 449 -6.20 -20.30 -0.55
N GLU A 450 -5.70 -19.22 -1.17
CA GLU A 450 -4.75 -19.32 -2.29
C GLU A 450 -3.56 -18.38 -2.14
N ILE A 451 -2.37 -18.89 -2.52
CA ILE A 451 -1.11 -18.13 -2.52
C ILE A 451 -0.39 -18.28 -3.85
N TYR A 452 0.14 -17.17 -4.35
CA TYR A 452 0.89 -17.07 -5.59
C TYR A 452 2.26 -16.45 -5.34
N GLY A 453 3.33 -17.22 -5.50
CA GLY A 453 4.69 -16.72 -5.33
C GLY A 453 5.04 -15.57 -6.28
N GLY A 454 4.40 -15.53 -7.46
CA GLY A 454 4.57 -14.46 -8.45
C GLY A 454 3.51 -13.36 -8.38
N ALA A 455 3.19 -12.79 -9.53
CA ALA A 455 2.16 -11.77 -9.74
C ALA A 455 0.80 -12.37 -10.14
N ARG A 456 -0.26 -11.56 -10.12
CA ARG A 456 -1.55 -12.00 -10.66
C ARG A 456 -1.54 -12.07 -12.18
N ASN A 457 -1.13 -11.02 -12.86
CA ASN A 457 -1.14 -10.89 -14.32
C ASN A 457 -0.02 -9.94 -14.81
N ALA A 458 1.19 -10.08 -14.26
CA ALA A 458 2.30 -9.19 -14.56
C ALA A 458 3.61 -9.93 -14.81
N ASP A 459 4.47 -9.30 -15.62
CA ASP A 459 5.83 -9.77 -15.83
C ASP A 459 6.68 -9.54 -14.57
N VAL A 460 7.41 -10.56 -14.15
CA VAL A 460 8.36 -10.53 -13.01
C VAL A 460 9.73 -10.91 -13.54
N LYS A 461 10.69 -9.99 -13.53
CA LYS A 461 12.03 -10.27 -14.05
C LYS A 461 12.93 -10.97 -13.04
N GLY A 462 12.77 -10.64 -11.74
CA GLY A 462 13.51 -11.26 -10.66
C GLY A 462 13.07 -12.67 -10.35
N ASP A 463 13.75 -13.27 -9.37
CA ASP A 463 13.48 -14.61 -8.90
C ASP A 463 12.24 -14.62 -7.97
N ILE A 464 11.48 -15.72 -8.01
CA ILE A 464 10.36 -15.96 -7.10
C ILE A 464 10.80 -16.88 -5.98
N ASN A 465 10.66 -16.41 -4.74
CA ASN A 465 11.02 -17.13 -3.52
C ASN A 465 9.79 -17.21 -2.59
N LEU A 466 9.13 -18.37 -2.62
CA LEU A 466 7.99 -18.66 -1.75
C LEU A 466 8.41 -19.59 -0.61
N THR A 467 8.31 -19.11 0.64
CA THR A 467 8.55 -19.93 1.83
C THR A 467 7.31 -20.02 2.70
N ILE A 468 6.81 -21.25 2.88
CA ILE A 468 5.69 -21.55 3.78
C ILE A 468 6.24 -22.20 5.04
N SER A 469 6.02 -21.54 6.18
CA SER A 469 6.56 -21.96 7.48
C SER A 469 5.49 -22.49 8.46
N SER A 470 4.21 -22.20 8.21
CA SER A 470 3.08 -22.44 9.11
C SER A 470 1.75 -22.29 8.36
N GLY A 471 0.70 -22.98 8.82
CA GLY A 471 -0.70 -22.72 8.42
C GLY A 471 -1.33 -23.73 7.46
N HIS A 472 -2.63 -23.55 7.22
CA HIS A 472 -3.41 -24.32 6.26
C HIS A 472 -3.62 -23.56 4.95
N PHE A 473 -3.56 -24.26 3.82
CA PHE A 473 -3.75 -23.69 2.48
C PHE A 473 -4.59 -24.62 1.61
N ASP A 474 -5.56 -24.09 0.89
CA ASP A 474 -6.25 -24.87 -0.14
C ASP A 474 -5.31 -25.10 -1.32
N ARG A 475 -4.79 -24.02 -1.92
CA ARG A 475 -3.83 -24.10 -3.03
C ARG A 475 -2.63 -23.17 -2.87
N VAL A 476 -1.46 -23.69 -3.25
CA VAL A 476 -0.21 -22.93 -3.26
C VAL A 476 0.42 -23.03 -4.64
N PHE A 477 0.76 -21.88 -5.22
CA PHE A 477 1.39 -21.76 -6.54
C PHE A 477 2.74 -21.06 -6.43
N GLY A 478 3.78 -21.66 -7.00
CA GLY A 478 5.11 -21.05 -7.07
C GLY A 478 5.20 -19.89 -8.06
N GLY A 479 4.33 -19.84 -9.07
CA GLY A 479 4.38 -18.87 -10.16
C GLY A 479 3.27 -17.81 -10.12
N ASN A 480 2.99 -17.25 -11.30
CA ASN A 480 1.92 -16.28 -11.51
C ASN A 480 0.54 -16.94 -11.55
N ASN A 481 -0.52 -16.16 -11.32
CA ASN A 481 -1.89 -16.66 -11.38
C ASN A 481 -2.41 -16.76 -12.83
N ILE A 482 -2.78 -15.63 -13.43
CA ILE A 482 -3.51 -15.52 -14.69
C ILE A 482 -2.56 -15.40 -15.88
N GLY A 483 -1.54 -14.54 -15.76
CA GLY A 483 -0.64 -14.24 -16.87
C GLY A 483 0.65 -13.56 -16.44
N GLY A 484 1.38 -13.04 -17.44
CA GLY A 484 2.70 -12.45 -17.26
C GLY A 484 3.85 -13.47 -17.29
N LYS A 485 5.03 -13.01 -17.71
CA LYS A 485 6.24 -13.80 -17.84
C LYS A 485 7.12 -13.66 -16.61
N ILE A 486 7.66 -14.79 -16.15
CA ILE A 486 8.72 -14.80 -15.13
C ILE A 486 10.08 -14.97 -15.84
N ASN A 487 11.00 -14.01 -15.68
CA ASN A 487 12.38 -14.10 -16.19
C ASN A 487 13.43 -14.48 -15.12
N GLY A 488 12.99 -14.78 -13.90
CA GLY A 488 13.79 -15.39 -12.86
C GLY A 488 13.53 -16.89 -12.69
N SER A 489 14.12 -17.45 -11.65
CA SER A 489 13.89 -18.82 -11.19
C SER A 489 12.68 -18.89 -10.26
N ILE A 490 12.05 -20.06 -10.14
CA ILE A 490 10.97 -20.29 -9.17
C ILE A 490 11.43 -21.29 -8.12
N THR A 491 11.43 -20.87 -6.86
CA THR A 491 11.72 -21.73 -5.71
C THR A 491 10.57 -21.69 -4.71
N VAL A 492 10.00 -22.86 -4.43
CA VAL A 492 9.02 -23.06 -3.36
C VAL A 492 9.64 -23.91 -2.27
N THR A 493 9.64 -23.42 -1.03
CA THR A 493 10.18 -24.13 0.13
C THR A 493 9.09 -24.29 1.19
N ILE A 494 8.85 -25.54 1.59
CA ILE A 494 7.93 -25.88 2.68
C ILE A 494 8.75 -26.42 3.85
N GLU A 495 8.69 -25.69 4.96
CA GLU A 495 9.48 -25.99 6.15
C GLU A 495 8.71 -25.60 7.42
N GLU A 496 8.02 -26.56 8.01
CA GLU A 496 7.22 -26.41 9.24
C GLU A 496 8.10 -26.06 10.44
N THR A 497 8.29 -24.75 10.60
CA THR A 497 9.12 -24.10 11.63
C THR A 497 8.33 -23.06 12.42
N GLY A 498 7.16 -22.64 11.92
CA GLY A 498 6.29 -21.67 12.59
C GLY A 498 5.30 -22.31 13.56
N CYS A 499 4.23 -21.60 13.91
CA CYS A 499 3.38 -21.95 15.06
C CYS A 499 2.36 -23.05 14.81
N ASN A 500 1.88 -23.19 13.57
CA ASN A 500 0.80 -24.11 13.22
C ASN A 500 1.30 -25.24 12.30
N PRO A 501 0.71 -26.44 12.41
CA PRO A 501 0.88 -27.52 11.43
C PRO A 501 0.72 -26.99 10.00
N ILE A 502 1.66 -27.33 9.10
CA ILE A 502 1.51 -27.02 7.68
C ILE A 502 0.61 -28.06 7.04
N SER A 503 -0.50 -27.61 6.46
CA SER A 503 -1.31 -28.45 5.59
C SER A 503 -1.65 -27.75 4.28
N ILE A 504 -1.54 -28.47 3.18
CA ILE A 504 -1.77 -27.91 1.83
C ILE A 504 -2.63 -28.89 1.04
N GLY A 505 -3.75 -28.43 0.48
CA GLY A 505 -4.55 -29.24 -0.43
C GLY A 505 -3.77 -29.60 -1.69
N GLU A 506 -3.44 -28.60 -2.50
CA GLU A 506 -2.64 -28.78 -3.71
C GLU A 506 -1.46 -27.80 -3.76
N LEU A 507 -0.27 -28.33 -4.04
CA LEU A 507 0.96 -27.57 -4.17
C LEU A 507 1.49 -27.65 -5.61
N TYR A 508 1.67 -26.50 -6.24
CA TYR A 508 2.16 -26.35 -7.61
C TYR A 508 3.50 -25.62 -7.62
N GLY A 509 4.47 -26.18 -8.35
CA GLY A 509 5.79 -25.56 -8.52
C GLY A 509 5.79 -24.36 -9.45
N CYS A 510 4.75 -24.21 -10.28
CA CYS A 510 4.60 -23.11 -11.24
C CYS A 510 3.25 -22.38 -11.04
N GLY A 511 2.75 -21.72 -12.09
CA GLY A 511 1.54 -20.90 -12.04
C GLY A 511 0.23 -21.68 -12.12
N ASN A 512 -0.88 -20.95 -12.00
CA ASN A 512 -2.23 -21.49 -12.11
C ASN A 512 -2.69 -21.59 -13.58
N GLN A 513 -2.84 -20.45 -14.25
CA GLN A 513 -3.15 -20.32 -15.68
C GLN A 513 -1.96 -19.74 -16.45
N ALA A 514 -1.02 -19.08 -15.76
CA ALA A 514 0.17 -18.49 -16.36
C ALA A 514 1.23 -19.56 -16.71
N ALA A 515 1.68 -19.54 -17.97
CA ALA A 515 2.80 -20.35 -18.44
C ALA A 515 4.14 -19.93 -17.81
N TYR A 516 5.08 -20.87 -17.74
CA TYR A 516 6.46 -20.58 -17.34
C TYR A 516 7.45 -21.15 -18.35
N THR A 517 8.48 -20.39 -18.68
CA THR A 517 9.61 -20.85 -19.49
C THR A 517 10.90 -20.55 -18.76
N THR A 518 11.69 -21.58 -18.43
CA THR A 518 12.98 -21.36 -17.76
C THR A 518 13.88 -20.50 -18.64
N PRO A 519 14.29 -19.32 -18.17
CA PRO A 519 15.21 -18.47 -18.90
C PRO A 519 16.60 -19.12 -19.04
N ALA A 520 17.31 -18.79 -20.11
CA ALA A 520 18.67 -19.31 -20.31
C ALA A 520 19.59 -18.88 -19.15
N GLY A 521 20.26 -19.85 -18.52
CA GLY A 521 21.17 -19.61 -17.41
C GLY A 521 20.49 -19.43 -16.03
N LYS A 522 19.17 -19.63 -15.94
CA LYS A 522 18.43 -19.66 -14.67
C LYS A 522 18.13 -21.09 -14.24
N GLU A 523 17.88 -21.25 -12.94
CA GLU A 523 17.48 -22.54 -12.37
C GLU A 523 16.04 -22.88 -12.78
N HIS A 524 15.78 -24.18 -12.91
CA HIS A 524 14.44 -24.67 -13.21
C HIS A 524 13.53 -24.62 -11.97
N PRO A 525 12.19 -24.66 -12.15
CA PRO A 525 11.25 -24.61 -11.03
C PRO A 525 11.52 -25.73 -10.03
N THR A 526 11.65 -25.37 -8.77
CA THR A 526 12.01 -26.31 -7.72
C THR A 526 11.07 -26.22 -6.54
N ILE A 527 10.53 -27.36 -6.13
CA ILE A 527 9.81 -27.52 -4.86
C ILE A 527 10.73 -28.26 -3.89
N ASN A 528 10.94 -27.68 -2.70
CA ASN A 528 11.70 -28.28 -1.62
C ASN A 528 10.79 -28.52 -0.42
N LEU A 529 10.47 -29.79 -0.16
CA LEU A 529 9.69 -30.21 1.01
C LEU A 529 10.63 -30.73 2.10
N LYS A 530 10.76 -29.97 3.18
CA LYS A 530 11.67 -30.27 4.29
C LYS A 530 10.95 -30.76 5.54
N SER A 531 9.80 -30.16 5.86
CA SER A 531 8.92 -30.57 6.95
C SER A 531 7.53 -29.97 6.76
N PHE A 532 6.49 -30.74 7.09
CA PHE A 532 5.07 -30.37 7.02
C PHE A 532 4.25 -31.43 7.77
N THR A 533 2.96 -31.20 7.93
CA THR A 533 2.05 -32.16 8.58
C THR A 533 1.29 -32.99 7.54
N SER A 534 0.65 -32.35 6.54
CA SER A 534 -0.11 -33.09 5.52
C SER A 534 -0.24 -32.32 4.21
N ILE A 535 0.10 -32.95 3.08
CA ILE A 535 -0.12 -32.38 1.75
C ILE A 535 -0.99 -33.32 0.93
N GLY A 536 -2.04 -32.82 0.30
CA GLY A 536 -2.92 -33.61 -0.56
C GLY A 536 -2.19 -34.06 -1.83
N ASN A 537 -1.98 -33.14 -2.77
CA ASN A 537 -1.25 -33.42 -4.01
C ASN A 537 -0.10 -32.43 -4.21
N VAL A 538 1.02 -32.92 -4.74
CA VAL A 538 2.17 -32.11 -5.15
C VAL A 538 2.37 -32.25 -6.66
N PHE A 539 2.51 -31.12 -7.35
CA PHE A 539 2.75 -31.03 -8.78
C PHE A 539 3.98 -30.17 -9.06
N GLY A 540 4.99 -30.72 -9.74
CA GLY A 540 6.17 -29.94 -10.15
C GLY A 540 5.85 -28.83 -11.15
N GLY A 541 4.78 -28.99 -11.95
CA GLY A 541 4.31 -28.01 -12.94
C GLY A 541 3.16 -27.12 -12.47
N GLY A 542 2.41 -26.55 -13.43
CA GLY A 542 1.25 -25.70 -13.18
C GLY A 542 -0.09 -26.47 -13.07
N LEU A 543 -1.18 -25.73 -12.83
CA LEU A 543 -2.52 -26.29 -12.70
C LEU A 543 -3.26 -26.41 -14.05
N GLY A 544 -3.60 -25.29 -14.69
CA GLY A 544 -4.45 -25.21 -15.87
C GLY A 544 -3.75 -25.54 -17.19
N GLU A 545 -4.54 -25.80 -18.25
CA GLU A 545 -4.02 -26.16 -19.58
C GLU A 545 -3.08 -25.09 -20.17
N ASP A 546 -3.36 -23.81 -19.88
CA ASP A 546 -2.56 -22.67 -20.33
C ASP A 546 -1.26 -22.47 -19.53
N ALA A 547 -1.14 -23.09 -18.35
CA ALA A 547 0.04 -22.97 -17.49
C ALA A 547 1.21 -23.86 -17.91
N VAL A 548 1.45 -23.97 -19.23
CA VAL A 548 2.49 -24.81 -19.83
C VAL A 548 3.86 -24.44 -19.27
N VAL A 549 4.62 -25.47 -18.87
CA VAL A 549 5.97 -25.32 -18.34
C VAL A 549 6.99 -25.74 -19.39
N THR A 550 7.76 -24.80 -19.91
CA THR A 550 8.94 -25.07 -20.75
C THR A 550 10.19 -25.04 -19.88
N GLY A 551 10.57 -26.18 -19.34
CA GLY A 551 11.63 -26.29 -18.34
C GLY A 551 11.67 -27.67 -17.70
N ASN A 552 12.57 -27.85 -16.73
CA ASN A 552 12.79 -29.12 -16.07
C ASN A 552 12.40 -29.07 -14.58
N PRO A 553 11.10 -29.07 -14.23
CA PRO A 553 10.67 -28.96 -12.84
C PRO A 553 11.21 -30.11 -11.98
N THR A 554 11.58 -29.76 -10.74
CA THR A 554 12.11 -30.69 -9.76
C THR A 554 11.30 -30.64 -8.46
N VAL A 555 10.88 -31.81 -7.97
CA VAL A 555 10.23 -31.98 -6.67
C VAL A 555 11.17 -32.75 -5.75
N ASN A 556 11.68 -32.07 -4.72
CA ASN A 556 12.54 -32.65 -3.69
C ASN A 556 11.73 -32.91 -2.41
N ILE A 557 11.66 -34.17 -2.00
CA ILE A 557 10.92 -34.64 -0.83
C ILE A 557 11.91 -35.28 0.14
N ASN A 558 12.53 -34.44 0.98
CA ASN A 558 13.58 -34.83 1.93
C ASN A 558 13.15 -34.41 3.33
N VAL A 559 12.17 -35.14 3.88
CA VAL A 559 11.37 -34.72 5.01
C VAL A 559 11.98 -35.17 6.33
N VAL A 560 11.96 -34.27 7.32
CA VAL A 560 12.12 -34.58 8.74
C VAL A 560 10.85 -34.26 9.50
N GLU A 561 10.82 -34.68 10.75
CA GLU A 561 9.78 -34.26 11.68
C GLU A 561 9.73 -32.73 11.77
N GLY A 562 8.54 -32.16 11.58
CA GLY A 562 8.30 -30.71 11.68
C GLY A 562 8.19 -30.25 13.12
N ALA A 563 8.28 -28.94 13.35
CA ALA A 563 8.18 -28.37 14.69
C ALA A 563 6.81 -28.62 15.36
N ASN A 564 5.77 -28.94 14.59
CA ASN A 564 4.41 -29.15 15.08
C ASN A 564 3.91 -30.59 14.92
N SER A 565 4.82 -31.54 14.69
CA SER A 565 4.53 -32.98 14.53
C SER A 565 3.77 -33.63 15.71
N GLU A 566 3.84 -33.06 16.91
CA GLU A 566 3.17 -33.58 18.10
C GLU A 566 1.79 -32.94 18.34
N ARG A 567 1.42 -31.90 17.58
CA ARG A 567 0.18 -31.18 17.79
C ARG A 567 -1.02 -31.96 17.24
N ASP A 568 -2.14 -31.86 17.96
CA ASP A 568 -3.45 -32.17 17.36
C ASP A 568 -3.77 -31.12 16.30
N TRP A 569 -4.31 -31.55 15.17
CA TRP A 569 -4.53 -30.68 14.02
C TRP A 569 -5.93 -30.88 13.45
N ALA A 570 -6.60 -29.77 13.11
CA ALA A 570 -8.01 -29.78 12.75
C ALA A 570 -8.30 -30.41 11.37
N TYR A 571 -7.33 -30.34 10.45
CA TYR A 571 -7.49 -30.76 9.05
C TYR A 571 -7.20 -32.26 8.81
N ASN A 572 -7.12 -33.06 9.89
CA ASN A 572 -6.72 -34.46 9.84
C ASN A 572 -7.68 -35.35 9.04
N GLY A 573 -7.24 -35.80 7.86
CA GLY A 573 -8.11 -36.57 6.96
C GLY A 573 -9.20 -35.73 6.29
N GLN A 574 -9.13 -34.40 6.37
CA GLN A 574 -10.17 -33.52 5.85
C GLN A 574 -10.19 -33.55 4.33
N THR A 575 -11.39 -33.47 3.76
CA THR A 575 -11.58 -33.24 2.32
C THR A 575 -11.78 -31.76 2.06
N ILE A 576 -10.84 -31.16 1.34
CA ILE A 576 -10.93 -29.80 0.82
C ILE A 576 -11.78 -29.86 -0.45
N THR A 577 -12.70 -28.91 -0.60
CA THR A 577 -13.48 -28.71 -1.84
C THR A 577 -13.13 -27.34 -2.38
N PHE A 578 -12.49 -27.30 -3.53
CA PHE A 578 -12.04 -26.07 -4.16
C PHE A 578 -13.19 -25.29 -4.78
N SER A 579 -12.93 -24.04 -5.13
CA SER A 579 -13.88 -23.13 -5.78
C SER A 579 -14.42 -23.66 -7.13
N ASP A 580 -13.63 -24.47 -7.84
CA ASP A 580 -14.03 -25.16 -9.08
C ASP A 580 -14.84 -26.47 -8.84
N GLY A 581 -15.09 -26.82 -7.57
CA GLY A 581 -15.83 -28.01 -7.16
C GLY A 581 -15.00 -29.30 -7.11
N SER A 582 -13.73 -29.27 -7.56
CA SER A 582 -12.81 -30.39 -7.39
C SER A 582 -12.46 -30.59 -5.91
N LYS A 583 -11.98 -31.78 -5.57
CA LYS A 583 -11.77 -32.19 -4.18
C LYS A 583 -10.46 -32.91 -4.00
N VAL A 584 -9.81 -32.67 -2.86
CA VAL A 584 -8.66 -33.45 -2.40
C VAL A 584 -8.85 -33.80 -0.93
N THR A 585 -8.52 -35.04 -0.57
CA THR A 585 -8.51 -35.48 0.82
C THR A 585 -7.08 -35.45 1.33
N LEU A 586 -6.83 -34.69 2.39
CA LEU A 586 -5.54 -34.66 3.06
C LEU A 586 -5.26 -36.02 3.69
N PRO A 587 -4.04 -36.58 3.54
CA PRO A 587 -3.61 -37.73 4.31
C PRO A 587 -3.80 -37.50 5.81
N THR A 588 -4.19 -38.55 6.53
CA THR A 588 -4.20 -38.45 7.99
C THR A 588 -2.78 -38.36 8.54
N HIS A 589 -2.56 -37.73 9.68
CA HIS A 589 -1.24 -37.67 10.31
C HIS A 589 -1.32 -38.19 11.74
N GLU A 590 -0.29 -38.95 12.12
CA GLU A 590 -0.11 -39.53 13.44
C GLU A 590 0.96 -38.71 14.18
N LYS A 591 0.70 -38.38 15.45
CA LYS A 591 1.61 -37.57 16.28
C LYS A 591 3.02 -38.15 16.35
N GLY A 592 4.02 -37.26 16.34
CA GLY A 592 5.44 -37.63 16.41
C GLY A 592 5.96 -38.32 15.14
N LYS A 593 5.22 -38.19 14.03
CA LYS A 593 5.64 -38.70 12.71
C LYS A 593 5.94 -37.55 11.75
N ILE A 594 6.74 -37.87 10.74
CA ILE A 594 6.95 -36.99 9.59
C ILE A 594 5.62 -36.76 8.84
N GLY A 595 5.54 -35.66 8.10
CA GLY A 595 4.38 -35.33 7.28
C GLY A 595 4.09 -36.35 6.19
N ALA A 596 2.80 -36.47 5.85
CA ALA A 596 2.31 -37.38 4.82
C ALA A 596 1.86 -36.63 3.57
N ILE A 597 2.12 -37.20 2.39
CA ILE A 597 1.67 -36.70 1.09
C ILE A 597 0.67 -37.68 0.49
N GLY A 598 -0.37 -37.19 -0.17
CA GLY A 598 -1.23 -38.02 -1.01
C GLY A 598 -0.50 -38.39 -2.29
N ASN A 599 -0.76 -37.69 -3.39
CA ASN A 599 -0.11 -37.99 -4.68
C ASN A 599 1.04 -37.02 -4.98
N VAL A 600 2.05 -37.51 -5.71
CA VAL A 600 3.16 -36.71 -6.20
C VAL A 600 3.25 -36.84 -7.71
N PHE A 601 3.34 -35.71 -8.41
CA PHE A 601 3.51 -35.62 -9.85
C PHE A 601 4.76 -34.79 -10.15
N GLY A 602 5.68 -35.33 -10.95
CA GLY A 602 6.85 -34.58 -11.42
C GLY A 602 6.46 -33.46 -12.40
N GLY A 603 5.35 -33.62 -13.13
CA GLY A 603 4.78 -32.62 -14.04
C GLY A 603 3.65 -31.78 -13.43
N GLY A 604 2.88 -31.11 -14.28
CA GLY A 604 1.69 -30.33 -13.88
C GLY A 604 0.43 -31.18 -13.73
N ASN A 605 -0.68 -30.53 -13.38
CA ASN A 605 -2.00 -31.15 -13.38
C ASN A 605 -2.56 -31.24 -14.81
N ALA A 606 -3.25 -30.21 -15.29
CA ALA A 606 -3.63 -30.04 -16.70
C ALA A 606 -2.57 -29.28 -17.51
N ALA A 607 -1.56 -28.71 -16.85
CA ALA A 607 -0.42 -28.07 -17.50
C ALA A 607 0.58 -29.08 -18.09
N ALA A 608 0.87 -28.96 -19.38
CA ALA A 608 1.91 -29.74 -20.04
C ALA A 608 3.32 -29.30 -19.61
N VAL A 609 4.27 -30.25 -19.60
CA VAL A 609 5.70 -29.95 -19.40
C VAL A 609 6.47 -30.25 -20.68
N ILE A 610 7.03 -29.20 -21.28
CA ILE A 610 7.95 -29.26 -22.41
C ILE A 610 9.38 -29.30 -21.85
N GLY A 611 9.80 -30.50 -21.44
CA GLY A 611 11.07 -30.73 -20.77
C GLY A 611 11.08 -32.02 -19.96
N ASN A 612 12.12 -32.22 -19.16
CA ASN A 612 12.24 -33.35 -18.26
C ASN A 612 11.51 -33.07 -16.94
N THR A 613 11.22 -34.11 -16.17
CA THR A 613 10.71 -33.96 -14.80
C THR A 613 11.58 -34.77 -13.86
N GLN A 614 11.80 -34.27 -12.64
CA GLN A 614 12.58 -34.94 -11.62
C GLN A 614 11.80 -34.99 -10.29
N VAL A 615 11.67 -36.19 -9.72
CA VAL A 615 11.13 -36.40 -8.38
C VAL A 615 12.18 -37.11 -7.54
N ASN A 616 12.60 -36.51 -6.44
CA ASN A 616 13.58 -37.04 -5.50
C ASN A 616 12.90 -37.30 -4.16
N ILE A 617 12.93 -38.54 -3.67
CA ILE A 617 12.23 -38.96 -2.44
C ILE A 617 13.23 -39.59 -1.49
N GLY A 618 13.44 -38.99 -0.32
CA GLY A 618 14.31 -39.51 0.74
C GLY A 618 15.75 -39.72 0.28
N THR A 619 16.24 -38.92 -0.67
CA THR A 619 17.57 -39.09 -1.28
C THR A 619 18.71 -38.57 -0.41
N GLU A 620 18.38 -37.74 0.59
CA GLU A 620 19.33 -37.18 1.55
C GLU A 620 19.46 -38.06 2.81
N VAL A 621 20.67 -38.10 3.38
CA VAL A 621 20.97 -38.90 4.58
C VAL A 621 20.09 -38.48 5.75
N SER A 622 19.47 -39.45 6.44
CA SER A 622 18.57 -39.24 7.58
C SER A 622 17.30 -38.44 7.26
N LYS A 623 16.93 -38.33 5.99
CA LYS A 623 15.65 -37.78 5.52
C LYS A 623 14.75 -38.93 5.06
N SER A 624 13.43 -38.71 5.09
CA SER A 624 12.44 -39.73 4.71
C SER A 624 11.25 -39.09 4.00
N ALA A 625 10.26 -39.89 3.62
CA ALA A 625 8.99 -39.41 3.10
C ALA A 625 7.88 -40.42 3.44
N ASP A 626 6.69 -39.94 3.80
CA ASP A 626 5.46 -40.75 3.86
C ASP A 626 4.56 -40.33 2.68
N ILE A 627 4.46 -41.19 1.66
CA ILE A 627 3.59 -40.96 0.49
C ILE A 627 2.53 -42.06 0.50
N ARG A 628 1.27 -41.66 0.65
CA ARG A 628 0.13 -42.57 0.80
C ARG A 628 -0.69 -42.76 -0.47
N GLY A 629 -0.49 -41.89 -1.45
CA GLY A 629 -0.99 -42.05 -2.80
C GLY A 629 0.10 -42.56 -3.74
N ASN A 630 -0.01 -42.18 -5.00
CA ASN A 630 0.89 -42.63 -6.06
C ASN A 630 1.99 -41.60 -6.34
N VAL A 631 3.14 -42.09 -6.81
CA VAL A 631 4.22 -41.26 -7.36
C VAL A 631 4.24 -41.41 -8.87
N TYR A 632 4.04 -40.29 -9.56
CA TYR A 632 4.08 -40.18 -11.01
C TYR A 632 5.29 -39.34 -11.42
N GLY A 633 6.19 -39.92 -12.21
CA GLY A 633 7.28 -39.14 -12.82
C GLY A 633 6.75 -38.08 -13.79
N GLY A 634 5.61 -38.34 -14.45
CA GLY A 634 4.97 -37.42 -15.40
C GLY A 634 3.95 -36.45 -14.78
N GLY A 635 3.08 -35.88 -15.61
CA GLY A 635 1.93 -35.07 -15.18
C GLY A 635 0.68 -35.92 -14.87
N ASN A 636 -0.40 -35.28 -14.42
CA ASN A 636 -1.66 -35.94 -14.12
C ASN A 636 -2.56 -36.11 -15.36
N GLN A 637 -2.90 -34.98 -16.01
CA GLN A 637 -3.83 -34.93 -17.15
C GLN A 637 -3.14 -34.47 -18.45
N ALA A 638 -1.87 -34.06 -18.37
CA ALA A 638 -1.13 -33.50 -19.49
C ALA A 638 0.22 -34.19 -19.74
N ASN A 639 0.72 -34.01 -20.96
CA ASN A 639 1.93 -34.66 -21.44
C ASN A 639 3.21 -34.05 -20.84
N VAL A 640 4.21 -34.92 -20.66
CA VAL A 640 5.62 -34.55 -20.48
C VAL A 640 6.38 -34.98 -21.72
N THR A 641 7.08 -34.07 -22.39
CA THR A 641 7.76 -34.38 -23.66
C THR A 641 9.17 -34.94 -23.48
N GLY A 642 9.80 -34.71 -22.32
CA GLY A 642 11.14 -35.17 -22.00
C GLY A 642 11.17 -36.44 -21.15
N GLN A 643 12.32 -36.70 -20.51
CA GLN A 643 12.51 -37.82 -19.61
C GLN A 643 11.84 -37.56 -18.26
N THR A 644 11.18 -38.57 -17.72
CA THR A 644 10.61 -38.55 -16.37
C THR A 644 11.50 -39.38 -15.45
N ASN A 645 12.18 -38.72 -14.50
CA ASN A 645 13.09 -39.37 -13.57
C ASN A 645 12.49 -39.38 -12.17
N VAL A 646 12.41 -40.56 -11.56
CA VAL A 646 12.02 -40.74 -10.16
C VAL A 646 13.15 -41.45 -9.45
N VAL A 647 13.69 -40.81 -8.41
CA VAL A 647 14.75 -41.37 -7.57
C VAL A 647 14.21 -41.52 -6.16
N ILE A 648 14.21 -42.76 -5.68
CA ILE A 648 13.80 -43.11 -4.32
C ILE A 648 15.06 -43.56 -3.57
N GLY A 649 15.35 -42.91 -2.45
CA GLY A 649 16.47 -43.22 -1.58
C GLY A 649 16.39 -44.60 -0.93
N GLN A 650 17.45 -44.96 -0.20
CA GLN A 650 17.60 -46.27 0.46
C GLN A 650 16.88 -46.36 1.80
#